data_AF-A0AAJ8KYS4-F1
#
_entry.id   AF-A0AAJ8KYS4-F1
#
_cell.length_a   1.000
_cell.length_b   1.000
_cell.length_c   1.000
_cell.angle_alpha   90.00
_cell.angle_beta   90.00
_cell.angle_gamma   90.00
#
_symmetry.space_group_name_H-M   'P 1'
#
loop_
_entity.id
_entity.type
_entity.pdbx_description
1 polymer ?
#
loop_
_entity_poly.entity_id
_entity_poly.type
_entity_poly.pdbx_seq_one_letter_code
_entity_poly.pdbx_strand_id
1 'polypeptide(L)'
;MSMLDRLRMRRASFKESPSSSLSPSSSSTSTTSTYSATASTYFPPNKVPPKYEIPDKNGVNWLFALPDELLERVFIGLDRMTLSRCFRVCKRLNDLLNTSVPISLSYTLQCNSLRLNPYALLPSNRNANQIPPSKAQLLSTLRDRLSGFRNFEAKSKNSAKFREAEGRLYEYLEGVLLRNVPPPDDPLRLGRAIGREVAVYELAKGNEWEDVSGRTESEEEDQSVIEDKPSSYINQPTSQMGKHSAKKAEDSSENADTDADEYFDEDQLVNDIRKTHKFDFEMQDFAVDPGQDLFVVAEVRHPSHRQYSLHIHLLTLSTFQPHPKAAKHVLDWPVTLQTRISSLGFQICDDGLYILRNNNGGAKDHLVGWQWTTGRMAVTLKPSAVATFESFILLTPTSFLIPTVRTRLQPNSLIQDDLANPRDLLFSHHLHIYAFPPFSSTQPKEGEAIPPAHTPTEIAIIDLPEFEVDLEEDLPPPRLTIRTDPPPRHTFPQYPSEGIQQFVPDPESGIVIVEFYCQPLQNGNKPHYVLFAQKKTFAAYLPAPTSPLLLQAFPRPAPVIKWESIAPKVRLIGPDEPEPSWVCYVYGSRYVSPYPHEFDTSTSIRLYDFDPLRVRRELYMRKNIGFVGHEPQSPRGIVKRLMFGLSTSSSNSPKSPGCLVEDTKYDGEKDGITLITEETVLKKKSPLLSEIRTGRELPFMFSEKKVEGLVQTVVLDSERLIIFDYEGDEEIMEIMDF
;
A
#
# COMPACT_ATOMS: atom_id res chain seq x y z
N MET A 1 39.85 14.90 9.29
CA MET A 1 38.60 14.96 10.10
C MET A 1 37.64 13.90 9.57
N SER A 2 37.24 12.95 10.43
CA SER A 2 36.36 11.85 10.02
C SER A 2 34.89 12.32 9.91
N MET A 3 34.08 11.60 9.13
CA MET A 3 32.64 11.87 9.00
C MET A 3 31.90 11.74 10.36
N LEU A 4 32.44 10.92 11.27
CA LEU A 4 31.97 10.79 12.65
C LEU A 4 32.25 12.06 13.48
N ASP A 5 33.36 12.76 13.25
CA ASP A 5 33.67 14.02 13.94
C ASP A 5 32.72 15.15 13.49
N ARG A 6 32.29 15.13 12.23
CA ARG A 6 31.31 16.09 11.68
C ARG A 6 29.89 15.81 12.18
N LEU A 7 29.53 14.55 12.45
CA LEU A 7 28.24 14.16 13.03
C LEU A 7 28.17 14.44 14.54
N ARG A 8 29.26 14.27 15.28
CA ARG A 8 29.33 14.61 16.72
C ARG A 8 29.25 16.12 16.96
N MET A 9 29.89 16.93 16.11
CA MET A 9 29.79 18.40 16.17
C MET A 9 28.38 18.93 15.87
N ARG A 10 27.60 18.24 15.02
CA ARG A 10 26.19 18.61 14.75
C ARG A 10 25.23 18.25 15.90
N ARG A 11 25.57 17.27 16.74
CA ARG A 11 24.74 16.85 17.88
C ARG A 11 24.99 17.67 19.14
N ALA A 12 26.15 18.33 19.25
CA ALA A 12 26.53 19.14 20.41
C ALA A 12 25.92 20.56 20.44
N SER A 13 25.20 20.99 19.39
CA SER A 13 24.65 22.36 19.30
C SER A 13 23.18 22.48 19.78
N PHE A 14 22.61 21.42 20.36
CA PHE A 14 21.26 21.42 20.93
C PHE A 14 21.26 20.72 22.29
N LYS A 15 21.64 21.44 23.36
CA LYS A 15 20.99 21.46 24.69
C LYS A 15 21.70 22.35 25.69
N GLU A 16 20.92 23.30 26.22
CA GLU A 16 20.90 23.87 27.58
C GLU A 16 22.20 24.39 28.22
N SER A 17 22.32 25.72 28.26
CA SER A 17 23.13 26.45 29.22
C SER A 17 22.48 26.44 30.62
N PRO A 18 23.27 26.32 31.71
CA PRO A 18 22.76 26.07 33.05
C PRO A 18 22.30 27.34 33.79
N SER A 19 21.36 27.13 34.70
CA SER A 19 20.83 28.10 35.66
C SER A 19 21.83 28.39 36.79
N SER A 20 21.86 29.66 37.23
CA SER A 20 22.39 30.04 38.54
C SER A 20 21.42 31.01 39.23
N SER A 21 21.12 30.65 40.48
CA SER A 21 20.20 31.24 41.46
C SER A 21 20.59 32.64 41.98
N LEU A 22 19.59 33.46 42.35
CA LEU A 22 19.34 34.03 43.70
C LEU A 22 18.43 35.29 43.68
N SER A 23 17.24 35.15 44.29
CA SER A 23 16.61 36.02 45.31
C SER A 23 16.19 37.50 45.07
N PRO A 24 15.19 38.01 45.84
CA PRO A 24 14.20 39.00 45.37
C PRO A 24 14.29 40.38 46.07
N SER A 25 13.62 41.41 45.53
CA SER A 25 12.96 42.47 46.34
C SER A 25 12.22 43.53 45.49
N SER A 26 11.04 43.93 45.99
CA SER A 26 10.34 45.26 45.95
C SER A 26 10.57 46.22 44.76
N SER A 27 9.62 46.98 44.22
CA SER A 27 8.33 47.54 44.68
C SER A 27 7.73 48.38 43.52
N SER A 28 6.40 48.51 43.51
CA SER A 28 5.54 49.60 42.96
C SER A 28 6.13 50.66 42.00
N THR A 29 5.44 50.96 40.89
CA THR A 29 4.54 52.14 40.71
C THR A 29 4.03 52.20 39.26
N SER A 30 2.76 52.59 39.11
CA SER A 30 1.99 52.90 37.90
C SER A 30 2.58 54.01 37.02
N THR A 31 2.54 53.88 35.68
CA THR A 31 2.02 54.91 34.74
C THR A 31 2.02 54.48 33.25
N THR A 32 0.89 54.82 32.63
CA THR A 32 0.46 55.03 31.25
C THR A 32 1.48 55.09 30.08
N SER A 33 1.09 54.38 29.00
CA SER A 33 1.26 54.69 27.55
C SER A 33 2.65 54.98 26.94
N THR A 34 3.10 54.14 26.01
CA THR A 34 3.28 54.48 24.56
C THR A 34 3.85 53.29 23.76
N TYR A 35 3.46 53.23 22.49
CA TYR A 35 3.84 52.25 21.47
C TYR A 35 5.36 52.01 21.34
N SER A 36 5.78 50.74 21.31
CA SER A 36 6.80 50.22 20.38
C SER A 36 6.92 48.70 20.55
N ALA A 37 6.38 47.93 19.60
CA ALA A 37 6.58 46.49 19.53
C ALA A 37 7.91 46.20 18.84
N THR A 38 9.00 46.10 19.60
CA THR A 38 10.27 45.56 19.10
C THR A 38 10.19 44.03 19.08
N ALA A 39 9.81 43.47 17.93
CA ALA A 39 10.00 42.05 17.64
C ALA A 39 11.50 41.79 17.46
N SER A 40 12.14 41.29 18.52
CA SER A 40 13.54 40.84 18.52
C SER A 40 13.72 39.68 17.54
N THR A 41 14.28 39.96 16.37
CA THR A 41 14.71 38.97 15.39
C THR A 41 16.21 38.68 15.59
N TYR A 42 16.54 37.40 15.75
CA TYR A 42 17.91 36.88 15.71
C TYR A 42 18.48 37.08 14.29
N PHE A 43 19.20 38.17 14.04
CA PHE A 43 20.02 38.34 12.83
C PHE A 43 21.48 38.65 13.21
N PRO A 44 22.47 38.08 12.49
CA PRO A 44 23.87 38.45 12.68
C PRO A 44 24.10 39.93 12.29
N PRO A 45 24.98 40.65 13.00
CA PRO A 45 24.98 42.12 13.02
C PRO A 45 25.41 42.85 11.73
N ASN A 46 25.64 42.15 10.60
CA ASN A 46 26.16 42.75 9.36
C ASN A 46 25.47 42.29 8.06
N LYS A 47 24.27 41.70 8.11
CA LYS A 47 23.52 41.38 6.87
C LYS A 47 22.80 42.65 6.38
N VAL A 48 23.19 43.20 5.24
CA VAL A 48 22.37 44.19 4.53
C VAL A 48 21.13 43.44 4.02
N PRO A 49 19.91 43.79 4.48
CA PRO A 49 18.71 43.12 4.02
C PRO A 49 18.53 43.38 2.52
N PRO A 50 18.30 42.36 1.68
CA PRO A 50 17.94 42.57 0.29
C PRO A 50 16.73 43.50 0.16
N LYS A 51 16.58 44.17 -0.99
CA LYS A 51 15.58 45.23 -1.19
C LYS A 51 14.14 44.83 -0.83
N TYR A 52 13.78 43.55 -0.95
CA TYR A 52 12.45 43.03 -0.62
C TYR A 52 12.23 42.78 0.88
N GLU A 53 13.28 42.78 1.71
CA GLU A 53 13.20 42.71 3.18
C GLU A 53 13.00 44.11 3.81
N ILE A 54 13.17 45.18 3.03
CA ILE A 54 12.94 46.57 3.46
C ILE A 54 11.48 46.93 3.14
N PRO A 55 10.65 47.27 4.13
CA PRO A 55 9.27 47.69 3.90
C PRO A 55 9.21 48.88 2.92
N ASP A 56 8.21 48.85 2.03
CA ASP A 56 8.00 49.96 1.11
C ASP A 56 7.73 51.26 1.88
N LYS A 57 8.32 52.38 1.41
CA LYS A 57 8.19 53.69 2.07
C LYS A 57 6.74 54.17 2.16
N ASN A 58 5.88 53.70 1.25
CA ASN A 58 4.46 54.03 1.21
C ASN A 58 3.59 52.95 1.89
N GLY A 59 4.20 51.94 2.53
CA GLY A 59 3.49 50.85 3.19
C GLY A 59 2.84 49.84 2.23
N VAL A 60 3.19 49.87 0.94
CA VAL A 60 2.64 48.95 -0.05
C VAL A 60 3.14 47.53 0.22
N ASN A 61 2.21 46.58 0.32
CA ASN A 61 2.54 45.17 0.36
C ASN A 61 2.61 44.62 -1.08
N TRP A 62 3.83 44.47 -1.59
CA TRP A 62 4.07 44.02 -2.96
C TRP A 62 3.61 42.59 -3.26
N LEU A 63 3.53 41.71 -2.25
CA LEU A 63 2.94 40.38 -2.44
C LEU A 63 1.46 40.51 -2.82
N PHE A 64 0.74 41.38 -2.13
CA PHE A 64 -0.68 41.63 -2.34
C PHE A 64 -1.00 42.57 -3.49
N ALA A 65 0.01 43.14 -4.14
CA ALA A 65 -0.12 43.85 -5.40
C ALA A 65 -0.20 42.89 -6.60
N LEU A 66 0.18 41.62 -6.41
CA LEU A 66 0.00 40.60 -7.43
C LEU A 66 -1.49 40.22 -7.58
N PRO A 67 -1.96 39.96 -8.81
CA PRO A 67 -3.26 39.33 -9.04
C PRO A 67 -3.39 37.97 -8.34
N ASP A 68 -4.60 37.62 -7.93
CA ASP A 68 -4.87 36.39 -7.17
C ASP A 68 -4.51 35.12 -7.97
N GLU A 69 -4.57 35.16 -9.30
CA GLU A 69 -4.18 34.06 -10.19
C GLU A 69 -2.67 33.78 -10.12
N LEU A 70 -1.85 34.82 -9.96
CA LEU A 70 -0.40 34.67 -9.79
C LEU A 70 -0.08 34.17 -8.39
N LEU A 71 -0.78 34.67 -7.37
CA LEU A 71 -0.65 34.18 -6.01
C LEU A 71 -1.00 32.70 -5.93
N GLU A 72 -2.11 32.28 -6.55
CA GLU A 72 -2.51 30.88 -6.60
C GLU A 72 -1.40 29.98 -7.19
N ARG A 73 -0.82 30.35 -8.33
CA ARG A 73 0.28 29.59 -8.93
C ARG A 73 1.50 29.48 -8.00
N VAL A 74 1.82 30.55 -7.27
CA VAL A 74 2.90 30.54 -6.28
C VAL A 74 2.57 29.59 -5.14
N PHE A 75 1.36 29.66 -4.57
CA PHE A 75 0.95 28.86 -3.42
C PHE A 75 0.79 27.37 -3.73
N ILE A 76 0.32 27.01 -4.94
CA ILE A 76 0.25 25.61 -5.39
C ILE A 76 1.63 24.95 -5.39
N GLY A 77 2.68 25.71 -5.71
CA GLY A 77 4.07 25.23 -5.73
C GLY A 77 4.77 25.16 -4.38
N LEU A 78 4.11 25.58 -3.29
CA LEU A 78 4.70 25.52 -1.95
C LEU A 78 4.51 24.14 -1.33
N ASP A 79 5.48 23.74 -0.51
CA ASP A 79 5.39 22.55 0.30
C ASP A 79 4.40 22.76 1.47
N ARG A 80 3.84 21.65 1.94
CA ARG A 80 2.84 21.60 3.00
C ARG A 80 3.25 22.41 4.23
N MET A 81 4.51 22.32 4.66
CA MET A 81 4.96 23.02 5.87
C MET A 81 4.96 24.53 5.68
N THR A 82 5.37 25.02 4.52
CA THR A 82 5.31 26.45 4.20
C THR A 82 3.86 26.90 4.06
N LEU A 83 3.02 26.13 3.36
CA LEU A 83 1.61 26.48 3.18
C LEU A 83 0.86 26.53 4.52
N SER A 84 1.06 25.55 5.42
CA SER A 84 0.50 25.55 6.78
C SER A 84 0.94 26.78 7.60
N ARG A 85 2.14 27.32 7.37
CA ARG A 85 2.59 28.57 8.02
C ARG A 85 1.88 29.78 7.43
N CYS A 86 1.65 29.81 6.12
CA CYS A 86 0.97 30.91 5.44
C CYS A 86 -0.45 31.16 5.98
N PHE A 87 -1.18 30.12 6.36
CA PHE A 87 -2.50 30.23 7.03
C PHE A 87 -2.47 31.08 8.32
N ARG A 88 -1.30 31.19 8.97
CA ARG A 88 -1.13 31.88 10.25
C ARG A 88 -0.53 33.28 10.14
N VAL A 89 -0.19 33.72 8.93
CA VAL A 89 0.54 35.00 8.73
C VAL A 89 -0.39 36.20 8.87
N CYS A 90 -1.49 36.23 8.10
CA CYS A 90 -2.43 37.34 8.14
C CYS A 90 -3.80 36.92 7.58
N LYS A 91 -4.83 37.73 7.84
CA LYS A 91 -6.21 37.46 7.42
C LYS A 91 -6.35 37.30 5.91
N ARG A 92 -5.76 38.21 5.11
CA ARG A 92 -5.87 38.15 3.64
C ARG A 92 -5.29 36.86 3.04
N LEU A 93 -4.16 36.39 3.55
CA LEU A 93 -3.61 35.09 3.12
C LEU A 93 -4.50 33.95 3.56
N ASN A 94 -4.98 33.97 4.81
CA ASN A 94 -5.90 32.94 5.29
C ASN A 94 -7.17 32.88 4.41
N ASP A 95 -7.74 34.03 4.07
CA ASP A 95 -8.92 34.12 3.21
C ASP A 95 -8.61 33.54 1.81
N LEU A 96 -7.53 33.97 1.14
CA LEU A 96 -7.11 33.46 -0.17
C LEU A 96 -6.89 31.94 -0.18
N LEU A 97 -6.20 31.41 0.84
CA LEU A 97 -5.87 29.99 0.93
C LEU A 97 -7.10 29.12 1.19
N ASN A 98 -8.15 29.65 1.84
CA ASN A 98 -9.40 28.92 2.08
C ASN A 98 -10.40 29.02 0.93
N THR A 99 -10.38 30.11 0.16
CA THR A 99 -11.32 30.32 -0.96
C THR A 99 -10.83 29.72 -2.27
N SER A 100 -9.51 29.64 -2.49
CA SER A 100 -8.95 29.05 -3.70
C SER A 100 -9.06 27.52 -3.68
N VAL A 101 -9.92 26.99 -4.55
CA VAL A 101 -10.08 25.54 -4.77
C VAL A 101 -8.75 24.87 -5.18
N PRO A 102 -7.96 25.41 -6.11
CA PRO A 102 -6.69 24.78 -6.52
C PRO A 102 -5.66 24.67 -5.39
N ILE A 103 -5.56 25.70 -4.54
CA ILE A 103 -4.70 25.67 -3.35
C ILE A 103 -5.20 24.61 -2.36
N SER A 104 -6.52 24.60 -2.07
CA SER A 104 -7.11 23.62 -1.15
C SER A 104 -6.95 22.18 -1.65
N LEU A 105 -7.06 21.94 -2.96
CA LEU A 105 -6.82 20.63 -3.56
C LEU A 105 -5.36 20.21 -3.37
N SER A 106 -4.40 21.06 -3.76
CA SER A 106 -2.96 20.78 -3.56
C SER A 106 -2.64 20.51 -2.08
N TYR A 107 -3.16 21.33 -1.17
CA TYR A 107 -2.94 21.15 0.26
C TYR A 107 -3.54 19.86 0.81
N THR A 108 -4.77 19.51 0.37
CA THR A 108 -5.46 18.29 0.81
C THR A 108 -4.72 17.03 0.34
N LEU A 109 -4.23 17.02 -0.91
CA LEU A 109 -3.41 15.95 -1.45
C LEU A 109 -2.10 15.77 -0.65
N GLN A 110 -1.36 16.87 -0.43
CA GLN A 110 -0.12 16.84 0.35
C GLN A 110 -0.34 16.42 1.82
N CYS A 111 -1.50 16.72 2.40
CA CYS A 111 -1.85 16.30 3.76
C CYS A 111 -2.23 14.81 3.87
N ASN A 112 -2.44 14.13 2.74
CA ASN A 112 -2.85 12.73 2.70
C ASN A 112 -1.88 11.84 1.93
N SER A 113 -0.67 12.35 1.64
CA SER A 113 0.38 11.63 0.93
C SER A 113 -0.06 11.17 -0.48
N LEU A 114 -0.77 12.05 -1.20
CA LEU A 114 -1.28 11.82 -2.54
C LEU A 114 -0.76 12.87 -3.52
N ARG A 115 -0.78 12.53 -4.82
CA ARG A 115 -0.52 13.45 -5.95
C ARG A 115 -1.70 13.40 -6.91
N LEU A 116 -2.00 14.53 -7.54
CA LEU A 116 -2.99 14.59 -8.62
C LEU A 116 -2.37 14.03 -9.89
N ASN A 117 -3.05 13.09 -10.53
CA ASN A 117 -2.69 12.66 -11.87
C ASN A 117 -3.00 13.79 -12.88
N PRO A 118 -2.00 14.37 -13.56
CA PRO A 118 -2.21 15.47 -14.49
C PRO A 118 -3.05 15.04 -15.71
N TYR A 119 -3.04 13.76 -16.08
CA TYR A 119 -3.83 13.24 -17.20
C TYR A 119 -5.32 13.21 -16.90
N ALA A 120 -5.73 13.17 -15.62
CA ALA A 120 -7.14 13.25 -15.24
C ALA A 120 -7.78 14.63 -15.51
N LEU A 121 -6.97 15.65 -15.80
CA LEU A 121 -7.45 16.99 -16.18
C LEU A 121 -7.53 17.18 -17.70
N LEU A 122 -7.14 16.18 -18.48
CA LEU A 122 -7.12 16.24 -19.94
C LEU A 122 -8.35 15.51 -20.50
N PRO A 123 -8.90 15.94 -21.65
CA PRO A 123 -9.92 15.18 -22.36
C PRO A 123 -9.40 13.79 -22.73
N SER A 124 -10.28 12.79 -22.72
CA SER A 124 -9.92 11.43 -23.16
C SER A 124 -9.56 11.42 -24.65
N ASN A 125 -8.51 10.68 -25.01
CA ASN A 125 -8.11 10.50 -26.41
C ASN A 125 -9.20 9.82 -27.26
N ARG A 126 -10.10 9.05 -26.63
CA ARG A 126 -11.21 8.35 -27.31
C ARG A 126 -12.46 9.21 -27.42
N ASN A 127 -12.67 10.13 -26.48
CA ASN A 127 -13.80 11.04 -26.48
C ASN A 127 -13.33 12.47 -26.21
N ALA A 128 -12.95 13.16 -27.28
CA ALA A 128 -12.49 14.55 -27.21
C ALA A 128 -13.57 15.53 -26.66
N ASN A 129 -14.84 15.12 -26.69
CA ASN A 129 -15.96 15.89 -26.15
C ASN A 129 -16.18 15.65 -24.64
N GLN A 130 -15.52 14.66 -24.04
CA GLN A 130 -15.60 14.43 -22.60
C GLN A 130 -14.98 15.62 -21.86
N ILE A 131 -15.79 16.26 -21.01
CA ILE A 131 -15.34 17.37 -20.18
C ILE A 131 -14.56 16.78 -19.00
N PRO A 132 -13.24 17.07 -18.85
CA PRO A 132 -12.48 16.57 -17.71
C PRO A 132 -13.01 17.16 -16.40
N PRO A 133 -12.90 16.43 -15.28
CA PRO A 133 -13.37 16.90 -13.98
C PRO A 133 -12.67 18.19 -13.58
N SER A 134 -13.47 19.15 -13.12
CA SER A 134 -12.95 20.40 -12.56
C SER A 134 -12.18 20.13 -11.26
N LYS A 135 -11.24 21.01 -10.91
CA LYS A 135 -10.53 20.94 -9.61
C LYS A 135 -11.48 20.98 -8.41
N ALA A 136 -12.66 21.60 -8.56
CA ALA A 136 -13.68 21.63 -7.52
C ALA A 136 -14.34 20.27 -7.33
N GLN A 137 -14.71 19.59 -8.43
CA GLN A 137 -15.20 18.22 -8.39
C GLN A 137 -14.14 17.29 -7.79
N LEU A 138 -12.89 17.36 -8.26
CA LEU A 138 -11.78 16.56 -7.71
C LEU A 138 -11.57 16.78 -6.21
N LEU A 139 -11.68 18.03 -5.72
CA LEU A 139 -11.57 18.32 -4.30
C LEU A 139 -12.74 17.73 -3.49
N SER A 140 -13.96 17.76 -4.03
CA SER A 140 -15.11 17.11 -3.40
C SER A 140 -14.89 15.60 -3.33
N THR A 141 -14.64 14.96 -4.48
CA THR A 141 -14.38 13.52 -4.59
C THR A 141 -13.28 13.06 -3.63
N LEU A 142 -12.18 13.83 -3.53
CA LEU A 142 -11.10 13.50 -2.61
C LEU A 142 -11.55 13.59 -1.14
N ARG A 143 -12.34 14.59 -0.77
CA ARG A 143 -12.84 14.76 0.60
C ARG A 143 -13.82 13.67 0.98
N ASP A 144 -14.74 13.35 0.07
CA ASP A 144 -15.75 12.31 0.25
C ASP A 144 -15.06 10.96 0.47
N ARG A 145 -14.12 10.61 -0.41
CA ARG A 145 -13.28 9.41 -0.28
C ARG A 145 -12.50 9.33 1.03
N LEU A 146 -11.83 10.43 1.41
CA LEU A 146 -11.09 10.47 2.66
C LEU A 146 -11.99 10.34 3.88
N SER A 147 -13.23 10.81 3.81
CA SER A 147 -14.24 10.64 4.84
C SER A 147 -14.74 9.20 4.89
N GLY A 148 -15.07 8.61 3.74
CA GLY A 148 -15.53 7.22 3.64
C GLY A 148 -14.53 6.24 4.24
N PHE A 149 -13.25 6.31 3.83
CA PHE A 149 -12.21 5.47 4.43
C PHE A 149 -12.01 5.73 5.92
N ARG A 150 -12.16 6.98 6.37
CA ARG A 150 -11.99 7.32 7.79
C ARG A 150 -13.08 6.72 8.65
N ASN A 151 -14.33 6.76 8.19
CA ASN A 151 -15.49 6.26 8.92
C ASN A 151 -15.78 4.78 8.63
N PHE A 152 -15.08 4.17 7.68
CA PHE A 152 -15.41 2.85 7.12
C PHE A 152 -16.83 2.81 6.54
N GLU A 153 -17.22 3.90 5.85
CA GLU A 153 -18.51 4.07 5.19
C GLU A 153 -18.29 4.08 3.67
N ALA A 154 -18.77 3.04 2.98
CA ALA A 154 -18.72 2.97 1.52
C ALA A 154 -19.80 3.86 0.91
N LYS A 155 -19.48 4.48 -0.23
CA LYS A 155 -20.43 5.24 -1.05
C LYS A 155 -21.43 4.30 -1.74
N SER A 156 -20.94 3.18 -2.27
CA SER A 156 -21.77 2.13 -2.87
C SER A 156 -21.18 0.76 -2.59
N LYS A 157 -22.05 -0.26 -2.69
CA LYS A 157 -21.69 -1.67 -2.48
C LYS A 157 -22.26 -2.49 -3.62
N ASN A 158 -21.42 -3.30 -4.24
CA ASN A 158 -21.80 -4.19 -5.33
C ASN A 158 -21.33 -5.61 -4.98
N SER A 159 -22.05 -6.64 -5.43
CA SER A 159 -21.63 -8.04 -5.29
C SER A 159 -21.51 -8.70 -6.66
N ALA A 160 -20.51 -9.57 -6.84
CA ALA A 160 -20.33 -10.32 -8.07
C ALA A 160 -19.87 -11.76 -7.77
N LYS A 161 -20.47 -12.75 -8.45
CA LYS A 161 -20.08 -14.16 -8.30
C LYS A 161 -18.86 -14.51 -9.14
N PHE A 162 -17.97 -15.35 -8.60
CA PHE A 162 -16.86 -15.87 -9.38
C PHE A 162 -17.28 -17.02 -10.30
N ARG A 163 -16.63 -17.08 -11.46
CA ARG A 163 -16.67 -18.28 -12.32
C ARG A 163 -15.52 -19.23 -11.98
N GLU A 164 -14.37 -18.67 -11.64
CA GLU A 164 -13.19 -19.40 -11.21
C GLU A 164 -13.16 -19.51 -9.69
N ALA A 165 -13.10 -20.73 -9.15
CA ALA A 165 -12.74 -20.95 -7.76
C ALA A 165 -11.36 -20.34 -7.44
N GLU A 166 -11.12 -20.05 -6.16
CA GLU A 166 -9.81 -19.60 -5.67
C GLU A 166 -8.66 -20.46 -6.25
N GLY A 167 -7.87 -19.83 -7.12
CA GLY A 167 -6.82 -20.45 -7.88
C GLY A 167 -5.44 -20.29 -7.23
N ARG A 168 -4.42 -20.87 -7.87
CA ARG A 168 -3.02 -20.75 -7.42
C ARG A 168 -2.37 -19.43 -7.83
N LEU A 169 -2.82 -18.80 -8.92
CA LEU A 169 -2.29 -17.53 -9.40
C LEU A 169 -3.40 -16.49 -9.48
N TYR A 170 -3.16 -15.37 -8.81
CA TYR A 170 -4.05 -14.21 -8.82
C TYR A 170 -3.21 -12.94 -8.61
N GLU A 171 -3.72 -11.82 -9.10
CA GLU A 171 -3.14 -10.49 -8.86
C GLU A 171 -4.27 -9.48 -8.82
N TYR A 172 -4.22 -8.54 -7.88
CA TYR A 172 -5.17 -7.42 -7.82
C TYR A 172 -4.40 -6.12 -7.72
N LEU A 173 -4.65 -5.16 -8.60
CA LEU A 173 -4.06 -3.83 -8.50
C LEU A 173 -4.98 -2.83 -9.17
N GLU A 174 -5.26 -1.71 -8.49
CA GLU A 174 -5.93 -0.53 -9.05
C GLU A 174 -7.19 -0.89 -9.89
N GLY A 175 -8.14 -1.61 -9.27
CA GLY A 175 -9.42 -1.98 -9.90
C GLY A 175 -9.38 -3.13 -10.91
N VAL A 176 -8.22 -3.78 -11.13
CA VAL A 176 -8.09 -4.94 -12.00
C VAL A 176 -7.74 -6.17 -11.19
N LEU A 177 -8.59 -7.19 -11.24
CA LEU A 177 -8.36 -8.51 -10.63
C LEU A 177 -8.10 -9.55 -11.72
N LEU A 178 -7.00 -10.28 -11.61
CA LEU A 178 -6.63 -11.39 -12.47
C LEU A 178 -6.68 -12.70 -11.70
N ARG A 179 -7.19 -13.76 -12.33
CA ARG A 179 -7.17 -15.14 -11.81
C ARG A 179 -6.78 -16.12 -12.90
N ASN A 180 -6.05 -17.18 -12.56
CA ASN A 180 -5.89 -18.29 -13.50
C ASN A 180 -7.20 -19.05 -13.68
N VAL A 181 -7.49 -19.48 -14.90
CA VAL A 181 -8.56 -20.43 -15.18
C VAL A 181 -7.94 -21.84 -15.12
N PRO A 182 -8.34 -22.69 -14.16
CA PRO A 182 -7.80 -24.05 -14.04
C PRO A 182 -8.12 -24.88 -15.30
N PRO A 183 -7.21 -25.78 -15.73
CA PRO A 183 -7.48 -26.67 -16.85
C PRO A 183 -8.64 -27.65 -16.50
N PRO A 184 -9.50 -28.02 -17.47
CA PRO A 184 -10.65 -28.90 -17.23
C PRO A 184 -10.25 -30.32 -16.77
N ASP A 185 -9.03 -30.76 -17.11
CA ASP A 185 -8.48 -32.07 -16.75
C ASP A 185 -7.63 -32.03 -15.46
N ASP A 186 -7.85 -31.08 -14.55
CA ASP A 186 -7.11 -31.00 -13.27
C ASP A 186 -7.21 -32.36 -12.53
N PRO A 187 -6.10 -33.13 -12.43
CA PRO A 187 -6.12 -34.51 -11.91
C PRO A 187 -6.60 -34.60 -10.45
N LEU A 188 -6.48 -33.51 -9.71
CA LEU A 188 -6.88 -33.44 -8.31
C LEU A 188 -8.25 -32.79 -8.12
N ARG A 189 -8.84 -32.16 -9.16
CA ARG A 189 -10.05 -31.31 -9.06
C ARG A 189 -10.00 -30.32 -7.90
N LEU A 190 -8.79 -29.87 -7.53
CA LEU A 190 -8.58 -28.94 -6.41
C LEU A 190 -8.48 -27.48 -6.90
N GLY A 191 -8.54 -27.23 -8.22
CA GLY A 191 -8.47 -25.87 -8.79
C GLY A 191 -7.07 -25.25 -8.74
N ARG A 192 -6.06 -26.00 -8.29
CA ARG A 192 -4.69 -25.50 -8.04
C ARG A 192 -3.74 -25.71 -9.21
N ALA A 193 -4.16 -26.41 -10.26
CA ALA A 193 -3.36 -26.58 -11.47
C ALA A 193 -3.27 -25.27 -12.25
N ILE A 194 -2.04 -24.83 -12.53
CA ILE A 194 -1.80 -23.65 -13.34
C ILE A 194 -2.00 -24.04 -14.81
N GLY A 195 -2.91 -23.32 -15.48
CA GLY A 195 -3.30 -23.58 -16.86
C GLY A 195 -2.65 -22.62 -17.86
N ARG A 196 -3.30 -22.52 -19.02
CA ARG A 196 -2.93 -21.60 -20.10
C ARG A 196 -3.86 -20.40 -20.22
N GLU A 197 -4.85 -20.29 -19.35
CA GLU A 197 -5.90 -19.29 -19.47
C GLU A 197 -5.97 -18.41 -18.23
N VAL A 198 -6.21 -17.12 -18.44
CA VAL A 198 -6.35 -16.10 -17.41
C VAL A 198 -7.70 -15.41 -17.56
N ALA A 199 -8.39 -15.18 -16.44
CA ALA A 199 -9.57 -14.35 -16.34
C ALA A 199 -9.19 -12.98 -15.79
N VAL A 200 -9.78 -11.92 -16.35
CA VAL A 200 -9.59 -10.53 -15.93
C VAL A 200 -10.95 -9.94 -15.60
N TYR A 201 -11.04 -9.37 -14.40
CA TYR A 201 -12.17 -8.65 -13.86
C TYR A 201 -11.80 -7.16 -13.78
N GLU A 202 -12.47 -6.32 -14.59
CA GLU A 202 -12.24 -4.87 -14.64
C GLU A 202 -13.33 -4.15 -13.83
N LEU A 203 -13.09 -3.93 -12.54
CA LEU A 203 -14.12 -3.46 -11.60
C LEU A 203 -14.56 -2.03 -11.83
N ALA A 204 -13.72 -1.21 -12.48
CA ALA A 204 -14.05 0.16 -12.85
C ALA A 204 -15.27 0.24 -13.80
N LYS A 205 -15.55 -0.80 -14.59
CA LYS A 205 -16.73 -0.86 -15.48
C LYS A 205 -18.05 -1.03 -14.72
N GLY A 206 -18.00 -1.53 -13.48
CA GLY A 206 -19.17 -1.61 -12.62
C GLY A 206 -19.67 -0.23 -12.15
N ASN A 207 -18.84 0.82 -12.24
CA ASN A 207 -19.18 2.14 -11.72
C ASN A 207 -19.92 3.04 -12.74
N GLU A 208 -20.07 2.62 -14.01
CA GLU A 208 -20.75 3.38 -15.07
C GLU A 208 -22.28 3.47 -14.90
N TRP A 209 -22.84 2.86 -13.85
CA TRP A 209 -24.27 2.65 -13.69
C TRP A 209 -24.95 3.68 -12.77
N GLU A 210 -24.18 4.46 -11.99
CA GLU A 210 -24.72 5.54 -11.13
C GLU A 210 -25.14 6.81 -11.93
N ASP A 211 -24.68 6.98 -13.18
CA ASP A 211 -24.93 8.19 -13.98
C ASP A 211 -26.16 8.10 -14.91
N VAL A 212 -26.91 6.99 -14.92
CA VAL A 212 -28.19 6.89 -15.67
C VAL A 212 -29.36 7.40 -14.80
N SER A 213 -29.23 8.61 -14.26
CA SER A 213 -30.37 9.33 -13.72
C SER A 213 -31.09 10.09 -14.84
N GLY A 214 -32.10 9.44 -15.42
CA GLY A 214 -33.23 10.09 -16.06
C GLY A 214 -32.99 10.77 -17.41
N ARG A 215 -33.04 9.98 -18.49
CA ARG A 215 -33.81 10.25 -19.72
C ARG A 215 -33.55 9.16 -20.76
N THR A 216 -34.36 8.12 -20.73
CA THR A 216 -34.62 7.32 -21.92
C THR A 216 -36.02 7.72 -22.40
N GLU A 217 -36.10 8.82 -23.13
CA GLU A 217 -37.24 9.04 -24.01
C GLU A 217 -37.11 8.02 -25.15
N SER A 218 -38.09 7.14 -25.19
CA SER A 218 -38.37 6.18 -26.26
C SER A 218 -38.44 6.87 -27.62
N GLU A 219 -37.63 6.44 -28.58
CA GLU A 219 -37.93 6.61 -30.00
C GLU A 219 -37.71 5.28 -30.71
N GLU A 220 -38.77 4.47 -30.76
CA GLU A 220 -38.96 3.46 -31.80
C GLU A 220 -39.39 4.16 -33.10
N GLU A 221 -38.63 3.86 -34.15
CA GLU A 221 -38.98 3.66 -35.57
C GLU A 221 -39.95 4.63 -36.28
N ASP A 222 -39.51 5.18 -37.43
CA ASP A 222 -40.29 4.96 -38.67
C ASP A 222 -39.55 5.20 -40.01
N GLN A 223 -39.81 4.26 -40.94
CA GLN A 223 -39.93 4.37 -42.41
C GLN A 223 -38.66 4.55 -43.30
N SER A 224 -38.49 3.91 -44.48
CA SER A 224 -39.31 2.98 -45.30
C SER A 224 -38.53 2.56 -46.58
N VAL A 225 -39.16 1.68 -47.41
CA VAL A 225 -38.97 1.37 -48.86
C VAL A 225 -38.24 0.02 -49.15
N ILE A 226 -38.96 -1.11 -49.39
CA ILE A 226 -39.53 -1.66 -50.66
C ILE A 226 -38.39 -2.04 -51.66
N GLU A 227 -38.22 -3.19 -52.32
CA GLU A 227 -39.01 -4.38 -52.73
C GLU A 227 -37.98 -5.49 -53.13
N ASP A 228 -38.25 -6.79 -52.91
CA ASP A 228 -38.56 -7.76 -53.98
C ASP A 228 -38.50 -9.25 -53.55
N LYS A 229 -39.45 -9.99 -54.13
CA LYS A 229 -39.95 -11.38 -53.94
C LYS A 229 -39.01 -12.52 -54.45
N PRO A 230 -39.41 -13.82 -54.47
CA PRO A 230 -40.33 -14.60 -53.62
C PRO A 230 -39.89 -16.07 -53.27
N SER A 231 -40.69 -16.69 -52.37
CA SER A 231 -41.12 -18.12 -52.33
C SER A 231 -40.11 -19.24 -52.05
N SER A 232 -40.41 -20.13 -51.09
CA SER A 232 -41.30 -21.30 -51.30
C SER A 232 -41.33 -22.27 -50.10
N TYR A 233 -42.55 -22.75 -49.73
CA TYR A 233 -42.93 -24.09 -49.22
C TYR A 233 -42.18 -24.69 -47.97
N ILE A 234 -42.73 -25.47 -47.02
CA ILE A 234 -43.98 -26.22 -46.81
C ILE A 234 -43.93 -26.80 -45.36
N ASN A 235 -45.09 -26.93 -44.73
CA ASN A 235 -45.49 -27.89 -43.66
C ASN A 235 -45.02 -27.78 -42.18
N GLN A 236 -46.01 -27.42 -41.35
CA GLN A 236 -46.38 -28.02 -40.04
C GLN A 236 -46.53 -29.57 -40.09
N PRO A 237 -46.87 -30.35 -39.03
CA PRO A 237 -47.36 -30.00 -37.68
C PRO A 237 -46.59 -30.75 -36.56
N THR A 238 -46.83 -30.56 -35.25
CA THR A 238 -47.94 -31.09 -34.42
C THR A 238 -47.67 -30.62 -32.97
N SER A 239 -48.61 -29.94 -32.30
CA SER A 239 -49.58 -30.49 -31.33
C SER A 239 -48.90 -31.05 -30.06
N GLN A 240 -49.20 -30.64 -28.82
CA GLN A 240 -50.51 -30.61 -28.16
C GLN A 240 -50.37 -29.99 -26.75
N MET A 241 -51.48 -29.37 -26.28
CA MET A 241 -52.00 -29.33 -24.90
C MET A 241 -51.07 -28.83 -23.78
N GLY A 242 -51.32 -27.72 -23.09
CA GLY A 242 -52.59 -27.16 -22.65
C GLY A 242 -52.81 -27.49 -21.16
N LYS A 243 -52.86 -26.46 -20.30
CA LYS A 243 -53.83 -26.35 -19.18
C LYS A 243 -53.72 -25.01 -18.45
N HIS A 244 -54.87 -24.35 -18.40
CA HIS A 244 -55.23 -23.20 -17.58
C HIS A 244 -55.20 -23.49 -16.08
N SER A 245 -54.94 -22.46 -15.26
CA SER A 245 -55.94 -22.03 -14.26
C SER A 245 -55.68 -20.59 -13.81
N ALA A 246 -56.72 -19.76 -13.96
CA ALA A 246 -56.82 -18.43 -13.40
C ALA A 246 -57.48 -18.46 -12.01
N LYS A 247 -57.11 -17.50 -11.16
CA LYS A 247 -57.91 -16.81 -10.13
C LYS A 247 -56.97 -15.81 -9.43
N LYS A 248 -57.35 -14.69 -8.84
CA LYS A 248 -58.41 -13.66 -8.93
C LYS A 248 -58.07 -12.72 -7.76
N ALA A 249 -58.18 -11.41 -7.97
CA ALA A 249 -57.70 -10.33 -7.10
C ALA A 249 -58.40 -10.23 -5.72
N GLU A 250 -57.72 -9.57 -4.77
CA GLU A 250 -58.33 -8.72 -3.74
C GLU A 250 -57.34 -7.64 -3.20
N ASP A 251 -57.90 -6.47 -2.91
CA ASP A 251 -57.32 -5.16 -2.60
C ASP A 251 -56.50 -5.06 -1.30
N SER A 252 -55.54 -4.13 -1.27
CA SER A 252 -55.60 -2.87 -0.48
C SER A 252 -54.23 -2.39 0.04
N SER A 253 -54.09 -1.08 -0.01
CA SER A 253 -52.94 -0.21 0.24
C SER A 253 -52.26 -0.32 1.60
N GLU A 254 -50.94 -0.14 1.63
CA GLU A 254 -50.26 0.77 2.58
C GLU A 254 -48.85 1.11 2.06
N ASN A 255 -48.57 2.41 1.95
CA ASN A 255 -47.29 2.97 1.53
C ASN A 255 -46.26 2.82 2.67
N ALA A 256 -45.11 2.23 2.37
CA ALA A 256 -43.87 2.44 3.08
C ALA A 256 -42.77 2.62 2.03
N ASP A 257 -42.22 3.83 1.96
CA ASP A 257 -40.99 4.11 1.21
C ASP A 257 -39.88 3.25 1.83
N THR A 258 -39.50 2.21 1.10
CA THR A 258 -38.30 1.42 1.38
C THR A 258 -37.35 1.72 0.25
N ASP A 259 -36.17 2.23 0.59
CA ASP A 259 -35.05 2.40 -0.34
C ASP A 259 -34.85 1.07 -1.08
N ALA A 260 -35.23 1.04 -2.36
CA ALA A 260 -35.06 -0.12 -3.19
C ALA A 260 -33.62 -0.15 -3.65
N ASP A 261 -32.80 -0.98 -3.01
CA ASP A 261 -31.54 -1.44 -3.57
C ASP A 261 -31.85 -2.03 -4.95
N GLU A 262 -31.33 -1.42 -6.02
CA GLU A 262 -31.46 -1.93 -7.38
C GLU A 262 -30.71 -3.27 -7.49
N TYR A 263 -31.44 -4.36 -7.29
CA TYR A 263 -30.96 -5.72 -7.55
C TYR A 263 -30.80 -5.92 -9.06
N PHE A 264 -29.56 -5.75 -9.56
CA PHE A 264 -29.17 -6.25 -10.87
C PHE A 264 -29.20 -7.78 -10.87
N ASP A 265 -29.55 -8.40 -12.00
CA ASP A 265 -29.46 -9.85 -12.18
C ASP A 265 -27.96 -10.25 -12.08
N GLU A 266 -27.57 -10.93 -11.01
CA GLU A 266 -26.17 -11.15 -10.59
C GLU A 266 -25.30 -11.78 -11.71
N ASP A 267 -25.91 -12.57 -12.59
CA ASP A 267 -25.26 -13.21 -13.74
C ASP A 267 -24.89 -12.23 -14.86
N GLN A 268 -25.58 -11.10 -14.98
CA GLN A 268 -25.31 -10.08 -16.00
C GLN A 268 -24.06 -9.26 -15.64
N LEU A 269 -23.91 -8.87 -14.37
CA LEU A 269 -22.78 -8.07 -13.89
C LEU A 269 -21.43 -8.78 -14.08
N VAL A 270 -21.37 -10.08 -13.79
CA VAL A 270 -20.14 -10.88 -13.96
C VAL A 270 -19.75 -10.99 -15.43
N ASN A 271 -20.72 -11.10 -16.34
CA ASN A 271 -20.43 -11.16 -17.78
C ASN A 271 -19.88 -9.83 -18.32
N ASP A 272 -20.32 -8.69 -17.76
CA ASP A 272 -19.95 -7.36 -18.25
C ASP A 272 -18.54 -6.94 -17.82
N ILE A 273 -18.08 -7.38 -16.65
CA ILE A 273 -16.75 -7.04 -16.10
C ILE A 273 -15.66 -8.09 -16.38
N ARG A 274 -16.03 -9.31 -16.80
CA ARG A 274 -15.11 -10.45 -16.94
C ARG A 274 -14.76 -10.74 -18.40
N LYS A 275 -13.46 -10.82 -18.70
CA LYS A 275 -12.91 -11.36 -19.96
C LYS A 275 -11.91 -12.48 -19.70
N THR A 276 -11.70 -13.38 -20.65
CA THR A 276 -10.60 -14.37 -20.56
C THR A 276 -9.68 -14.32 -21.76
N HIS A 277 -8.47 -14.83 -21.56
CA HIS A 277 -7.51 -15.03 -22.63
C HIS A 277 -6.72 -16.32 -22.42
N LYS A 278 -6.58 -17.10 -23.50
CA LYS A 278 -5.88 -18.38 -23.51
C LYS A 278 -4.59 -18.29 -24.32
N PHE A 279 -3.48 -18.57 -23.66
CA PHE A 279 -2.13 -18.63 -24.23
C PHE A 279 -1.86 -19.99 -24.89
N ASP A 280 -0.87 -20.00 -25.78
CA ASP A 280 -0.33 -21.21 -26.41
C ASP A 280 0.70 -21.94 -25.52
N PHE A 281 1.13 -21.32 -24.42
CA PHE A 281 2.05 -21.87 -23.42
C PHE A 281 1.41 -22.01 -22.04
N GLU A 282 2.06 -22.79 -21.16
CA GLU A 282 1.68 -22.91 -19.74
C GLU A 282 2.27 -21.75 -18.94
N MET A 283 1.41 -21.08 -18.18
CA MET A 283 1.83 -19.99 -17.30
C MET A 283 2.56 -20.58 -16.08
N GLN A 284 3.57 -19.87 -15.61
CA GLN A 284 4.26 -20.17 -14.34
C GLN A 284 3.86 -19.18 -13.25
N ASP A 285 3.74 -17.90 -13.60
CA ASP A 285 3.41 -16.79 -12.71
C ASP A 285 3.07 -15.55 -13.54
N PHE A 286 2.45 -14.52 -12.95
CA PHE A 286 2.19 -13.25 -13.64
C PHE A 286 2.17 -12.04 -12.70
N ALA A 287 2.31 -10.85 -13.29
CA ALA A 287 2.16 -9.57 -12.62
C ALA A 287 1.56 -8.55 -13.60
N VAL A 288 0.99 -7.46 -13.07
CA VAL A 288 0.31 -6.44 -13.87
C VAL A 288 0.68 -5.03 -13.41
N ASP A 289 0.72 -4.09 -14.36
CA ASP A 289 0.69 -2.66 -14.10
C ASP A 289 -0.44 -2.04 -14.93
N PRO A 290 -1.66 -1.93 -14.38
CA PRO A 290 -2.82 -1.43 -15.10
C PRO A 290 -2.60 -0.01 -15.62
N GLY A 291 -1.93 0.84 -14.84
CA GLY A 291 -1.64 2.21 -15.22
C GLY A 291 -0.81 2.37 -16.51
N GLN A 292 -0.09 1.33 -16.91
CA GLN A 292 0.70 1.28 -18.14
C GLN A 292 0.13 0.35 -19.22
N ASP A 293 -1.03 -0.26 -18.98
CA ASP A 293 -1.59 -1.35 -19.81
C ASP A 293 -0.62 -2.55 -19.94
N LEU A 294 0.17 -2.83 -18.90
CA LEU A 294 1.22 -3.85 -18.95
C LEU A 294 0.79 -5.13 -18.22
N PHE A 295 0.85 -6.26 -18.92
CA PHE A 295 0.69 -7.60 -18.38
C PHE A 295 1.98 -8.40 -18.60
N VAL A 296 2.54 -8.93 -17.51
CA VAL A 296 3.78 -9.70 -17.51
C VAL A 296 3.46 -11.14 -17.15
N VAL A 297 3.82 -12.09 -18.00
CA VAL A 297 3.58 -13.52 -17.74
C VAL A 297 4.84 -14.35 -17.94
N ALA A 298 5.13 -15.21 -16.96
CA ALA A 298 6.28 -16.10 -16.95
C ALA A 298 5.93 -17.44 -17.60
N GLU A 299 6.81 -17.95 -18.45
CA GLU A 299 6.75 -19.25 -19.10
C GLU A 299 8.01 -20.04 -18.76
N VAL A 300 7.85 -21.30 -18.33
CA VAL A 300 8.98 -22.22 -18.14
C VAL A 300 9.00 -23.25 -19.27
N ARG A 301 10.00 -23.16 -20.14
CA ARG A 301 10.25 -24.13 -21.22
C ARG A 301 11.23 -25.21 -20.76
N HIS A 302 11.08 -26.41 -21.32
CA HIS A 302 11.97 -27.54 -21.09
C HIS A 302 12.62 -27.99 -22.41
N PRO A 303 13.71 -27.34 -22.86
CA PRO A 303 14.37 -27.67 -24.13
C PRO A 303 15.04 -29.05 -24.17
N SER A 304 15.46 -29.61 -23.02
CA SER A 304 16.08 -30.94 -22.93
C SER A 304 15.91 -31.56 -21.55
N HIS A 305 16.00 -32.89 -21.44
CA HIS A 305 15.88 -33.59 -20.15
C HIS A 305 16.86 -32.97 -19.12
N ARG A 306 16.30 -32.36 -18.06
CA ARG A 306 17.01 -31.68 -16.94
C ARG A 306 17.50 -30.25 -17.19
N GLN A 307 17.04 -29.58 -18.25
CA GLN A 307 17.26 -28.15 -18.43
C GLN A 307 15.94 -27.44 -18.65
N TYR A 308 15.71 -26.41 -17.83
CA TYR A 308 14.59 -25.50 -17.93
C TYR A 308 15.09 -24.09 -18.28
N SER A 309 14.24 -23.33 -18.95
CA SER A 309 14.51 -21.93 -19.33
C SER A 309 13.27 -21.09 -19.04
N LEU A 310 13.46 -19.98 -18.33
CA LEU A 310 12.40 -19.05 -17.97
C LEU A 310 12.36 -17.91 -18.99
N HIS A 311 11.17 -17.66 -19.52
CA HIS A 311 10.88 -16.59 -20.47
C HIS A 311 9.79 -15.70 -19.88
N ILE A 312 9.94 -14.39 -20.03
CA ILE A 312 9.00 -13.40 -19.50
C ILE A 312 8.38 -12.66 -20.67
N HIS A 313 7.10 -12.85 -20.90
CA HIS A 313 6.35 -12.20 -21.97
C HIS A 313 5.81 -10.86 -21.48
N LEU A 314 6.00 -9.82 -22.29
CA LEU A 314 5.52 -8.46 -22.07
C LEU A 314 4.36 -8.18 -23.02
N LEU A 315 3.15 -8.20 -22.49
CA LEU A 315 1.91 -8.08 -23.23
C LEU A 315 1.11 -6.86 -22.78
N THR A 316 0.17 -6.42 -23.61
CA THR A 316 -0.84 -5.45 -23.17
C THR A 316 -1.88 -6.14 -22.28
N LEU A 317 -2.33 -5.52 -21.19
CA LEU A 317 -3.43 -6.04 -20.37
C LEU A 317 -4.79 -5.98 -21.11
N SER A 318 -4.96 -4.97 -21.96
CA SER A 318 -6.18 -4.72 -22.71
C SER A 318 -6.44 -5.79 -23.79
N THR A 319 -5.42 -6.10 -24.61
CA THR A 319 -5.56 -6.96 -25.80
C THR A 319 -4.75 -8.27 -25.76
N PHE A 320 -3.91 -8.47 -24.75
CA PHE A 320 -2.95 -9.57 -24.65
C PHE A 320 -1.98 -9.71 -25.83
N GLN A 321 -1.84 -8.66 -26.64
CA GLN A 321 -0.85 -8.60 -27.73
C GLN A 321 0.50 -8.13 -27.21
N PRO A 322 1.60 -8.37 -27.94
CA PRO A 322 2.93 -7.87 -27.58
C PRO A 322 2.90 -6.37 -27.28
N HIS A 323 3.43 -5.98 -26.12
CA HIS A 323 3.29 -4.62 -25.61
C HIS A 323 4.02 -3.59 -26.51
N PRO A 324 3.36 -2.53 -27.01
CA PRO A 324 3.93 -1.64 -28.04
C PRO A 324 5.15 -0.83 -27.56
N LYS A 325 5.27 -0.56 -26.26
CA LYS A 325 6.46 0.10 -25.67
C LYS A 325 7.65 -0.84 -25.46
N ALA A 326 7.50 -2.15 -25.63
CA ALA A 326 8.57 -3.11 -25.42
C ALA A 326 9.31 -3.39 -26.74
N ALA A 327 10.57 -2.96 -26.84
CA ALA A 327 11.42 -3.28 -27.99
C ALA A 327 11.67 -4.79 -28.12
N LYS A 328 11.71 -5.49 -26.98
CA LYS A 328 11.79 -6.95 -26.90
C LYS A 328 10.63 -7.48 -26.08
N HIS A 329 9.68 -8.13 -26.74
CA HIS A 329 8.44 -8.61 -26.11
C HIS A 329 8.63 -9.88 -25.25
N VAL A 330 9.76 -10.58 -25.38
CA VAL A 330 10.10 -11.74 -24.56
C VAL A 330 11.48 -11.54 -23.96
N LEU A 331 11.57 -11.49 -22.63
CA LEU A 331 12.82 -11.39 -21.90
C LEU A 331 13.27 -12.78 -21.46
N ASP A 332 14.52 -13.12 -21.74
CA ASP A 332 15.08 -14.42 -21.38
C ASP A 332 15.76 -14.32 -20.03
N TRP A 333 15.50 -15.29 -19.15
CA TRP A 333 16.24 -15.40 -17.90
C TRP A 333 17.72 -15.66 -18.18
N PRO A 334 18.67 -15.00 -17.50
CA PRO A 334 20.09 -15.02 -17.87
C PRO A 334 20.80 -16.37 -17.69
N VAL A 335 20.16 -17.37 -17.07
CA VAL A 335 20.80 -18.66 -16.77
C VAL A 335 19.80 -19.81 -16.99
N THR A 336 20.27 -20.92 -17.56
CA THR A 336 19.48 -22.16 -17.60
C THR A 336 19.29 -22.73 -16.19
N LEU A 337 18.12 -23.31 -15.95
CA LEU A 337 17.71 -23.83 -14.66
C LEU A 337 17.77 -25.36 -14.66
N GLN A 338 18.25 -25.95 -13.56
CA GLN A 338 18.34 -27.41 -13.42
C GLN A 338 17.05 -28.04 -12.90
N THR A 339 16.23 -27.23 -12.23
CA THR A 339 14.96 -27.62 -11.60
C THR A 339 13.84 -26.70 -12.09
N ARG A 340 12.60 -27.17 -11.98
CA ARG A 340 11.43 -26.31 -12.21
C ARG A 340 11.40 -25.20 -11.16
N ILE A 341 10.94 -24.01 -11.52
CA ILE A 341 10.81 -22.88 -10.59
C ILE A 341 9.65 -23.15 -9.61
N SER A 342 9.87 -22.81 -8.34
CA SER A 342 8.85 -22.92 -7.29
C SER A 342 8.09 -21.60 -7.05
N SER A 343 8.80 -20.46 -7.07
CA SER A 343 8.23 -19.14 -6.74
C SER A 343 8.99 -18.01 -7.44
N LEU A 344 8.23 -17.02 -7.92
CA LEU A 344 8.73 -15.75 -8.43
C LEU A 344 8.10 -14.60 -7.62
N GLY A 345 8.87 -13.55 -7.36
CA GLY A 345 8.36 -12.28 -6.85
C GLY A 345 8.55 -11.19 -7.90
N PHE A 346 7.54 -10.35 -8.11
CA PHE A 346 7.57 -9.28 -9.12
C PHE A 346 7.52 -7.90 -8.45
N GLN A 347 8.23 -6.94 -9.05
CA GLN A 347 8.05 -5.51 -8.79
C GLN A 347 8.16 -4.76 -10.12
N ILE A 348 7.12 -4.01 -10.47
CA ILE A 348 7.10 -3.14 -11.66
C ILE A 348 7.15 -1.69 -11.18
N CYS A 349 8.08 -0.91 -11.73
CA CYS A 349 8.29 0.48 -11.35
C CYS A 349 8.71 1.27 -12.57
N ASP A 350 7.81 2.11 -13.08
CA ASP A 350 8.00 2.89 -14.31
C ASP A 350 8.47 1.98 -15.46
N ASP A 351 9.69 2.18 -15.98
CA ASP A 351 10.29 1.38 -17.05
C ASP A 351 11.12 0.18 -16.55
N GLY A 352 11.13 -0.07 -15.24
CA GLY A 352 11.83 -1.18 -14.59
C GLY A 352 10.91 -2.36 -14.25
N LEU A 353 11.35 -3.56 -14.64
CA LEU A 353 10.75 -4.84 -14.23
C LEU A 353 11.79 -5.63 -13.44
N TYR A 354 11.45 -6.01 -12.22
CA TYR A 354 12.33 -6.77 -11.34
C TYR A 354 11.66 -8.07 -10.92
N ILE A 355 12.44 -9.15 -10.97
CA ILE A 355 11.97 -10.50 -10.67
C ILE A 355 12.97 -11.18 -9.73
N LEU A 356 12.51 -11.57 -8.55
CA LEU A 356 13.23 -12.46 -7.64
C LEU A 356 12.80 -13.89 -7.93
N ARG A 357 13.76 -14.76 -8.21
CA ARG A 357 13.54 -16.20 -8.26
C ARG A 357 14.11 -16.83 -6.99
N ASN A 358 13.27 -17.38 -6.14
CA ASN A 358 13.72 -18.07 -4.93
C ASN A 358 14.36 -19.43 -5.29
N ASN A 359 15.10 -19.99 -4.33
CA ASN A 359 15.79 -21.26 -4.43
C ASN A 359 14.79 -22.41 -4.62
N ASN A 360 15.09 -23.29 -5.58
CA ASN A 360 14.47 -24.60 -5.65
C ASN A 360 15.51 -25.67 -5.93
N GLY A 361 15.64 -26.65 -5.03
CA GLY A 361 16.43 -27.86 -5.27
C GLY A 361 17.90 -27.63 -5.61
N GLY A 362 18.56 -26.64 -4.98
CA GLY A 362 20.01 -26.43 -5.06
C GLY A 362 20.47 -25.19 -5.84
N ALA A 363 19.56 -24.46 -6.50
CA ALA A 363 19.88 -23.21 -7.19
C ALA A 363 19.77 -22.01 -6.24
N LYS A 364 20.82 -21.19 -6.09
CA LYS A 364 20.78 -19.97 -5.25
C LYS A 364 19.74 -18.96 -5.74
N ASP A 365 19.12 -18.21 -4.83
CA ASP A 365 18.21 -17.11 -5.17
C ASP A 365 18.87 -16.14 -6.15
N HIS A 366 18.06 -15.54 -7.02
CA HIS A 366 18.58 -14.62 -8.02
C HIS A 366 17.54 -13.56 -8.33
N LEU A 367 17.86 -12.31 -8.00
CA LEU A 367 17.11 -11.12 -8.36
C LEU A 367 17.67 -10.54 -9.66
N VAL A 368 16.82 -10.35 -10.66
CA VAL A 368 17.19 -9.78 -11.95
C VAL A 368 16.25 -8.64 -12.28
N GLY A 369 16.80 -7.55 -12.83
CA GLY A 369 16.03 -6.38 -13.25
C GLY A 369 16.31 -6.01 -14.69
N TRP A 370 15.26 -5.66 -15.42
CA TRP A 370 15.30 -5.17 -16.79
C TRP A 370 14.72 -3.77 -16.89
N GLN A 371 15.25 -2.98 -17.80
CA GLN A 371 14.48 -1.89 -18.40
C GLN A 371 13.56 -2.53 -19.45
N TRP A 372 12.30 -2.77 -19.10
CA TRP A 372 11.42 -3.64 -19.89
C TRP A 372 11.08 -3.03 -21.26
N THR A 373 11.08 -1.70 -21.38
CA THR A 373 10.84 -0.99 -22.64
C THR A 373 11.94 -1.22 -23.68
N THR A 374 13.18 -1.43 -23.25
CA THR A 374 14.32 -1.68 -24.15
C THR A 374 14.73 -3.15 -24.19
N GLY A 375 14.27 -3.96 -23.23
CA GLY A 375 14.71 -5.34 -23.01
C GLY A 375 16.10 -5.46 -22.42
N ARG A 376 16.74 -4.35 -22.03
CA ARG A 376 18.09 -4.36 -21.45
C ARG A 376 18.07 -4.89 -20.03
N MET A 377 18.85 -5.93 -19.76
CA MET A 377 19.12 -6.39 -18.40
C MET A 377 20.01 -5.37 -17.67
N ALA A 378 19.44 -4.70 -16.67
CA ALA A 378 20.07 -3.58 -15.99
C ALA A 378 20.62 -3.96 -14.60
N VAL A 379 20.02 -4.94 -13.93
CA VAL A 379 20.35 -5.32 -12.56
C VAL A 379 20.48 -6.83 -12.41
N THR A 380 21.47 -7.27 -11.64
CA THR A 380 21.59 -8.66 -11.19
C THR A 380 22.14 -8.74 -9.77
N LEU A 381 21.47 -9.47 -8.89
CA LEU A 381 21.86 -9.64 -7.49
C LEU A 381 21.63 -11.08 -7.03
N LYS A 382 22.58 -11.63 -6.29
CA LYS A 382 22.50 -12.95 -5.65
C LYS A 382 22.88 -12.81 -4.18
N PRO A 383 22.29 -13.60 -3.28
CA PRO A 383 22.69 -13.58 -1.89
C PRO A 383 24.10 -14.16 -1.72
N SER A 384 24.71 -13.86 -0.57
CA SER A 384 25.95 -14.52 -0.15
C SER A 384 25.76 -16.05 -0.05
N ALA A 385 26.86 -16.82 0.01
CA ALA A 385 26.77 -18.27 0.09
C ALA A 385 26.05 -18.82 1.33
N VAL A 386 25.86 -17.99 2.36
CA VAL A 386 25.28 -18.36 3.66
C VAL A 386 23.99 -17.59 3.95
N ALA A 387 23.32 -17.10 2.91
CA ALA A 387 22.11 -16.30 3.03
C ALA A 387 21.09 -16.68 1.96
N THR A 388 19.81 -16.49 2.26
CA THR A 388 18.69 -16.60 1.32
C THR A 388 17.94 -15.28 1.23
N PHE A 389 17.47 -14.95 0.03
CA PHE A 389 16.50 -13.88 -0.16
C PHE A 389 15.10 -14.46 -0.04
N GLU A 390 14.31 -13.91 0.87
CA GLU A 390 12.98 -14.44 1.15
C GLU A 390 11.92 -13.77 0.25
N SER A 391 11.98 -12.45 0.13
CA SER A 391 11.12 -11.61 -0.71
C SER A 391 11.84 -10.28 -1.00
N PHE A 392 11.24 -9.35 -1.73
CA PHE A 392 11.79 -8.01 -1.95
C PHE A 392 10.72 -6.98 -2.31
N ILE A 393 11.01 -5.71 -2.03
CA ILE A 393 10.26 -4.56 -2.53
C ILE A 393 11.21 -3.48 -3.06
N LEU A 394 10.67 -2.56 -3.86
CA LEU A 394 11.33 -1.30 -4.18
C LEU A 394 11.02 -0.23 -3.12
N LEU A 395 12.04 0.27 -2.43
CA LEU A 395 11.90 1.46 -1.55
C LEU A 395 11.91 2.76 -2.35
N THR A 396 12.59 2.77 -3.48
CA THR A 396 12.63 3.84 -4.47
C THR A 396 12.83 3.14 -5.82
N PRO A 397 12.68 3.83 -6.97
CA PRO A 397 12.94 3.20 -8.27
C PRO A 397 14.35 2.64 -8.44
N THR A 398 15.28 3.02 -7.55
CA THR A 398 16.69 2.65 -7.62
C THR A 398 17.21 1.99 -6.34
N SER A 399 16.32 1.39 -5.54
CA SER A 399 16.73 0.71 -4.30
C SER A 399 15.80 -0.41 -3.88
N PHE A 400 16.37 -1.51 -3.39
CA PHE A 400 15.63 -2.64 -2.85
C PHE A 400 15.69 -2.68 -1.32
N LEU A 401 14.64 -3.24 -0.72
CA LEU A 401 14.64 -3.76 0.63
C LEU A 401 14.35 -5.26 0.57
N ILE A 402 15.26 -6.07 1.10
CA ILE A 402 15.26 -7.52 0.95
C ILE A 402 15.35 -8.18 2.32
N PRO A 403 14.28 -8.82 2.85
CA PRO A 403 14.39 -9.72 3.98
C PRO A 403 15.27 -10.91 3.63
N THR A 404 16.22 -11.18 4.52
CA THR A 404 17.27 -12.17 4.35
C THR A 404 17.37 -13.03 5.60
N VAL A 405 17.37 -14.35 5.42
CA VAL A 405 17.75 -15.29 6.48
C VAL A 405 19.21 -15.67 6.26
N ARG A 406 20.03 -15.43 7.29
CA ARG A 406 21.45 -15.74 7.26
C ARG A 406 21.76 -16.89 8.20
N THR A 407 22.51 -17.85 7.69
CA THR A 407 22.96 -19.04 8.41
C THR A 407 24.43 -18.89 8.79
N ARG A 408 24.80 -19.31 10.00
CA ARG A 408 26.20 -19.36 10.47
C ARG A 408 26.42 -20.63 11.28
N LEU A 409 27.65 -21.11 11.35
CA LEU A 409 28.00 -22.21 12.26
C LEU A 409 28.04 -21.72 13.71
N GLN A 410 27.60 -22.58 14.62
CA GLN A 410 27.72 -22.38 16.06
C GLN A 410 29.21 -22.30 16.45
N PRO A 411 29.63 -21.29 17.24
CA PRO A 411 31.04 -21.13 17.63
C PRO A 411 31.63 -22.32 18.42
N ASN A 412 30.77 -23.12 19.06
CA ASN A 412 31.10 -24.28 19.89
C ASN A 412 30.87 -25.63 19.16
N SER A 413 30.56 -25.61 17.86
CA SER A 413 30.42 -26.86 17.10
C SER A 413 31.76 -27.60 17.06
N LEU A 414 31.76 -28.86 17.51
CA LEU A 414 32.94 -29.72 17.61
C LEU A 414 33.31 -30.41 16.29
N ILE A 415 32.46 -30.29 15.26
CA ILE A 415 32.60 -31.04 14.01
C ILE A 415 32.90 -30.06 12.87
N GLN A 416 34.19 -29.77 12.68
CA GLN A 416 34.67 -29.09 11.46
C GLN A 416 34.50 -29.96 10.19
N ASP A 417 34.24 -31.26 10.35
CA ASP A 417 34.30 -32.25 9.29
C ASP A 417 32.95 -32.64 8.66
N ASP A 418 31.81 -32.29 9.27
CA ASP A 418 30.47 -32.55 8.74
C ASP A 418 29.58 -31.30 8.79
N LEU A 419 29.87 -30.38 7.87
CA LEU A 419 29.16 -29.11 7.64
C LEU A 419 27.67 -29.28 7.25
N ALA A 420 27.17 -30.51 7.15
CA ALA A 420 25.81 -30.81 6.69
C ALA A 420 24.78 -30.96 7.82
N ASN A 421 25.19 -31.02 9.10
CA ASN A 421 24.24 -31.17 10.20
C ASN A 421 23.50 -29.84 10.49
N PRO A 422 22.17 -29.78 10.32
CA PRO A 422 21.41 -28.55 10.57
C PRO A 422 21.47 -28.07 12.02
N ARG A 423 21.80 -28.96 12.98
CA ARG A 423 21.92 -28.64 14.41
C ARG A 423 23.06 -27.68 14.75
N ASP A 424 24.09 -27.64 13.90
CA ASP A 424 25.25 -26.78 14.09
C ASP A 424 25.03 -25.37 13.54
N LEU A 425 23.82 -25.06 13.06
CA LEU A 425 23.49 -23.82 12.39
C LEU A 425 22.75 -22.84 13.32
N LEU A 426 23.18 -21.58 13.28
CA LEU A 426 22.48 -20.44 13.84
C LEU A 426 21.83 -19.66 12.70
N PHE A 427 20.57 -19.29 12.89
CA PHE A 427 19.82 -18.47 11.95
C PHE A 427 19.66 -17.07 12.52
N SER A 428 19.75 -16.07 11.64
CA SER A 428 19.54 -14.67 11.98
C SER A 428 18.80 -13.97 10.85
N HIS A 429 17.93 -13.05 11.22
CA HIS A 429 17.00 -12.39 10.32
C HIS A 429 17.44 -10.94 10.11
N HIS A 430 17.46 -10.51 8.85
CA HIS A 430 17.98 -9.18 8.48
C HIS A 430 17.13 -8.54 7.39
N LEU A 431 17.06 -7.22 7.37
CA LEU A 431 16.65 -6.46 6.19
C LEU A 431 17.88 -5.86 5.53
N HIS A 432 18.14 -6.22 4.28
CA HIS A 432 19.22 -5.66 3.49
C HIS A 432 18.70 -4.53 2.62
N ILE A 433 19.34 -3.36 2.70
CA ILE A 433 19.08 -2.21 1.85
C ILE A 433 20.10 -2.20 0.72
N TYR A 434 19.64 -2.32 -0.51
CA TYR A 434 20.48 -2.19 -1.70
C TYR A 434 20.10 -0.95 -2.49
N ALA A 435 21.07 -0.33 -3.15
CA ALA A 435 20.83 0.78 -4.07
C ALA A 435 21.70 0.65 -5.31
N PHE A 436 21.20 1.19 -6.42
CA PHE A 436 21.86 1.16 -7.72
C PHE A 436 21.62 2.50 -8.44
N PRO A 437 22.38 2.83 -9.49
CA PRO A 437 22.20 4.10 -10.18
C PRO A 437 20.94 4.05 -11.06
N PRO A 438 20.26 5.19 -11.31
CA PRO A 438 19.10 5.24 -12.20
C PRO A 438 19.44 4.69 -13.59
N PHE A 439 18.49 4.00 -14.25
CA PHE A 439 18.74 3.43 -15.58
C PHE A 439 19.15 4.48 -16.61
N SER A 440 18.58 5.69 -16.52
CA SER A 440 18.94 6.86 -17.34
C SER A 440 20.41 7.27 -17.24
N SER A 441 21.08 7.00 -16.12
CA SER A 441 22.51 7.31 -15.94
C SER A 441 23.45 6.35 -16.66
N THR A 442 22.93 5.22 -17.15
CA THR A 442 23.72 4.15 -17.75
C THR A 442 23.43 3.96 -19.24
N GLN A 443 22.84 4.95 -19.92
CA GLN A 443 22.55 4.84 -21.35
C GLN A 443 23.86 4.70 -22.16
N PRO A 444 24.01 3.64 -22.97
CA PRO A 444 25.17 3.51 -23.85
C PRO A 444 25.14 4.64 -24.88
N LYS A 445 26.30 5.21 -25.19
CA LYS A 445 26.41 6.13 -26.34
C LYS A 445 26.25 5.33 -27.62
N GLU A 446 25.76 5.99 -28.66
CA GLU A 446 25.54 5.38 -29.97
C GLU A 446 26.86 4.74 -30.49
N GLY A 447 26.85 3.44 -30.73
CA GLY A 447 28.02 2.66 -31.15
C GLY A 447 28.86 2.02 -30.04
N GLU A 448 28.56 2.27 -28.75
CA GLU A 448 29.22 1.57 -27.63
C GLU A 448 28.51 0.26 -27.27
N ALA A 449 29.28 -0.72 -26.79
CA ALA A 449 28.72 -1.98 -26.30
C ALA A 449 27.79 -1.73 -25.10
N ILE A 450 26.66 -2.44 -25.05
CA ILE A 450 25.71 -2.36 -23.93
C ILE A 450 26.46 -2.73 -22.64
N PRO A 451 26.50 -1.85 -21.63
CA PRO A 451 27.22 -2.14 -20.40
C PRO A 451 26.57 -3.32 -19.67
N PRO A 452 27.37 -4.15 -18.97
CA PRO A 452 26.85 -5.30 -18.24
C PRO A 452 25.85 -4.85 -17.16
N ALA A 453 24.98 -5.78 -16.75
CA ALA A 453 24.04 -5.54 -15.67
C ALA A 453 24.79 -5.14 -14.38
N HIS A 454 24.28 -4.10 -13.72
CA HIS A 454 24.85 -3.59 -12.49
C HIS A 454 24.52 -4.53 -11.32
N THR A 455 25.49 -4.76 -10.44
CA THR A 455 25.24 -5.41 -9.15
C THR A 455 24.94 -4.34 -8.11
N PRO A 456 23.70 -4.26 -7.58
CA PRO A 456 23.33 -3.26 -6.58
C PRO A 456 24.29 -3.23 -5.41
N THR A 457 24.60 -2.03 -4.93
CA THR A 457 25.48 -1.81 -3.78
C THR A 457 24.68 -2.02 -2.50
N GLU A 458 25.19 -2.87 -1.59
CA GLU A 458 24.63 -3.03 -0.25
C GLU A 458 24.93 -1.78 0.59
N ILE A 459 23.88 -1.06 0.97
CA ILE A 459 23.95 0.23 1.66
C ILE A 459 23.95 0.05 3.17
N ALA A 460 23.10 -0.84 3.68
CA ALA A 460 22.98 -1.12 5.11
C ALA A 460 22.31 -2.46 5.35
N ILE A 461 22.57 -3.04 6.51
CA ILE A 461 21.90 -4.24 7.03
C ILE A 461 21.20 -3.85 8.32
N ILE A 462 19.94 -4.22 8.48
CA ILE A 462 19.17 -3.99 9.70
C ILE A 462 18.92 -5.33 10.38
N ASP A 463 19.38 -5.46 11.64
CA ASP A 463 19.09 -6.63 12.46
C ASP A 463 17.58 -6.66 12.79
N LEU A 464 16.94 -7.82 12.61
CA LEU A 464 15.55 -8.08 13.00
C LEU A 464 15.49 -8.85 14.34
N PRO A 465 14.29 -8.97 14.96
CA PRO A 465 14.08 -9.78 16.16
C PRO A 465 14.66 -11.19 16.06
N GLU A 466 15.19 -11.67 17.19
CA GLU A 466 15.67 -13.04 17.30
C GLU A 466 14.52 -14.00 17.64
N PHE A 467 14.49 -15.11 16.91
CA PHE A 467 13.53 -16.20 17.09
C PHE A 467 14.24 -17.47 17.51
N GLU A 468 13.57 -18.23 18.36
CA GLU A 468 13.95 -19.58 18.74
C GLU A 468 13.82 -20.47 17.51
N VAL A 469 14.87 -21.25 17.25
CA VAL A 469 14.91 -22.23 16.17
C VAL A 469 15.31 -23.54 16.81
N ASP A 470 14.41 -24.51 16.72
CA ASP A 470 14.61 -25.85 17.23
C ASP A 470 14.14 -26.84 16.18
N LEU A 471 15.08 -27.45 15.46
CA LEU A 471 14.78 -28.39 14.39
C LEU A 471 14.37 -29.78 14.93
N GLU A 472 14.53 -30.06 16.22
CA GLU A 472 14.07 -31.32 16.84
C GLU A 472 12.60 -31.21 17.26
N GLU A 473 12.23 -30.06 17.82
CA GLU A 473 10.84 -29.71 18.17
C GLU A 473 10.08 -29.07 16.99
N ASP A 474 10.60 -29.26 15.77
CA ASP A 474 9.90 -28.93 14.54
C ASP A 474 9.61 -27.44 14.37
N LEU A 475 10.46 -26.57 14.91
CA LEU A 475 10.39 -25.11 14.87
C LEU A 475 11.49 -24.53 13.96
N PRO A 476 11.26 -24.44 12.63
CA PRO A 476 12.23 -23.89 11.69
C PRO A 476 12.38 -22.37 11.85
N PRO A 477 13.45 -21.77 11.30
CA PRO A 477 13.57 -20.32 11.27
C PRO A 477 12.36 -19.68 10.57
N PRO A 478 11.79 -18.60 11.13
CA PRO A 478 10.66 -17.93 10.51
C PRO A 478 10.94 -17.55 9.05
N ARG A 479 9.95 -17.74 8.19
CA ARG A 479 9.98 -17.24 6.81
C ARG A 479 9.48 -15.81 6.78
N LEU A 480 9.95 -15.02 5.82
CA LEU A 480 9.61 -13.60 5.73
C LEU A 480 9.04 -13.24 4.37
N THR A 481 7.98 -12.47 4.38
CA THR A 481 7.55 -11.71 3.20
C THR A 481 7.72 -10.23 3.50
N ILE A 482 7.86 -9.44 2.45
CA ILE A 482 7.86 -7.99 2.56
C ILE A 482 6.95 -7.41 1.49
N ARG A 483 6.21 -6.37 1.84
CA ARG A 483 5.22 -5.77 0.95
C ARG A 483 5.10 -4.26 1.12
N THR A 484 4.85 -3.58 0.00
CA THR A 484 4.44 -2.18 -0.08
C THR A 484 3.73 -2.02 -1.41
N ASP A 485 2.51 -1.50 -1.41
CA ASP A 485 1.76 -1.28 -2.64
C ASP A 485 1.16 0.13 -2.67
N PRO A 486 1.05 0.73 -3.87
CA PRO A 486 1.72 0.29 -5.08
C PRO A 486 3.26 0.47 -4.94
N PRO A 487 4.06 -0.23 -5.77
CA PRO A 487 5.48 0.08 -5.91
C PRO A 487 5.69 1.58 -6.21
N PRO A 488 6.83 2.19 -5.82
CA PRO A 488 7.08 3.60 -6.11
C PRO A 488 6.98 3.87 -7.62
N ARG A 489 6.17 4.85 -8.03
CA ARG A 489 6.10 5.32 -9.42
C ARG A 489 6.43 6.81 -9.51
N HIS A 490 7.27 7.19 -10.48
CA HIS A 490 7.51 8.61 -10.81
C HIS A 490 6.71 9.04 -12.04
N THR A 491 6.31 8.10 -12.88
CA THR A 491 5.37 8.32 -13.96
C THR A 491 3.93 8.19 -13.46
N PHE A 492 3.01 8.93 -14.07
CA PHE A 492 1.59 8.83 -13.75
C PHE A 492 0.91 7.78 -14.64
N PRO A 493 -0.03 6.99 -14.09
CA PRO A 493 -0.91 6.11 -14.85
C PRO A 493 -1.61 6.85 -16.00
N GLN A 494 -1.68 6.20 -17.16
CA GLN A 494 -2.33 6.73 -18.38
C GLN A 494 -3.43 5.81 -18.89
N TYR A 495 -3.58 4.62 -18.31
CA TYR A 495 -4.58 3.62 -18.66
C TYR A 495 -5.43 3.23 -17.44
N PRO A 496 -6.72 2.90 -17.61
CA PRO A 496 -7.51 3.02 -18.83
C PRO A 496 -7.76 4.49 -19.22
N SER A 497 -7.92 4.78 -20.51
CA SER A 497 -8.09 6.17 -20.99
C SER A 497 -9.43 6.80 -20.63
N GLU A 498 -10.46 5.98 -20.38
CA GLU A 498 -11.83 6.44 -20.05
C GLU A 498 -12.03 6.62 -18.53
N GLY A 499 -11.19 5.96 -17.71
CA GLY A 499 -11.24 5.99 -16.25
C GLY A 499 -9.86 6.16 -15.63
N ILE A 500 -9.16 7.24 -16.00
CA ILE A 500 -7.82 7.51 -15.48
C ILE A 500 -7.88 7.72 -13.96
N GLN A 501 -7.06 6.98 -13.22
CA GLN A 501 -6.93 7.15 -11.78
C GLN A 501 -6.56 8.60 -11.43
N GLN A 502 -7.43 9.26 -10.68
CA GLN A 502 -7.32 10.69 -10.39
C GLN A 502 -6.23 11.00 -9.35
N PHE A 503 -6.16 10.18 -8.30
CA PHE A 503 -5.25 10.39 -7.18
C PHE A 503 -4.30 9.21 -7.04
N VAL A 504 -3.01 9.48 -7.10
CA VAL A 504 -1.96 8.46 -6.95
C VAL A 504 -1.24 8.63 -5.62
N PRO A 505 -0.82 7.54 -4.96
CA PRO A 505 0.05 7.62 -3.80
C PRO A 505 1.34 8.37 -4.09
N ASP A 506 1.79 9.19 -3.14
CA ASP A 506 3.11 9.81 -3.21
C ASP A 506 4.19 8.72 -3.10
N PRO A 507 5.08 8.54 -4.10
CA PRO A 507 6.04 7.44 -4.15
C PRO A 507 7.05 7.41 -3.00
N GLU A 508 7.27 8.54 -2.31
CA GLU A 508 8.15 8.63 -1.15
C GLU A 508 7.46 8.27 0.18
N SER A 509 6.14 8.18 0.14
CA SER A 509 5.27 7.91 1.29
C SER A 509 4.76 6.47 1.27
N GLY A 510 4.04 6.09 2.33
CA GLY A 510 3.43 4.77 2.48
C GLY A 510 4.09 3.90 3.55
N ILE A 511 3.52 2.71 3.73
CA ILE A 511 3.99 1.72 4.70
C ILE A 511 4.67 0.53 4.03
N VAL A 512 5.64 -0.02 4.73
CA VAL A 512 6.29 -1.30 4.47
C VAL A 512 5.81 -2.26 5.53
N ILE A 513 5.40 -3.44 5.09
CA ILE A 513 4.94 -4.54 5.93
C ILE A 513 5.96 -5.66 5.78
N VAL A 514 6.44 -6.20 6.90
CA VAL A 514 7.26 -7.42 6.94
C VAL A 514 6.54 -8.44 7.80
N GLU A 515 6.26 -9.60 7.22
CA GLU A 515 5.56 -10.68 7.91
C GLU A 515 6.55 -11.74 8.33
N PHE A 516 6.28 -12.38 9.48
CA PHE A 516 7.11 -13.44 10.05
C PHE A 516 6.23 -14.66 10.26
N TYR A 517 6.37 -15.65 9.37
CA TYR A 517 5.66 -16.92 9.45
C TYR A 517 6.50 -17.92 10.24
N CYS A 518 6.11 -18.15 11.49
CA CYS A 518 6.73 -19.17 12.33
C CYS A 518 5.91 -20.46 12.12
N GLN A 519 6.35 -21.30 11.18
CA GLN A 519 5.59 -22.49 10.78
C GLN A 519 6.16 -23.73 11.50
N PRO A 520 5.60 -24.16 12.66
CA PRO A 520 5.98 -25.45 13.22
C PRO A 520 5.59 -26.57 12.24
N LEU A 521 6.42 -27.61 12.03
CA LEU A 521 6.07 -28.67 11.08
C LEU A 521 5.02 -29.68 11.62
N GLN A 522 4.66 -29.61 12.91
CA GLN A 522 3.53 -30.34 13.51
C GLN A 522 2.27 -29.47 13.66
N ASN A 523 1.10 -30.11 13.72
CA ASN A 523 -0.20 -29.45 13.91
C ASN A 523 -0.23 -28.65 15.22
N GLY A 524 -0.07 -27.33 15.11
CA GLY A 524 -0.14 -26.37 16.22
C GLY A 524 -0.58 -24.99 15.75
N ASN A 525 -0.78 -24.06 16.69
CA ASN A 525 -0.98 -22.64 16.36
C ASN A 525 0.27 -22.16 15.59
N LYS A 526 0.09 -21.45 14.48
CA LYS A 526 1.19 -20.93 13.64
C LYS A 526 1.42 -19.48 14.01
N PRO A 527 2.44 -19.15 14.82
CA PRO A 527 2.67 -17.77 15.22
C PRO A 527 2.99 -16.93 13.99
N HIS A 528 2.19 -15.90 13.79
CA HIS A 528 2.33 -14.94 12.72
C HIS A 528 2.49 -13.54 13.32
N TYR A 529 3.59 -12.87 12.95
CA TYR A 529 3.85 -11.50 13.36
C TYR A 529 3.94 -10.59 12.16
N VAL A 530 3.43 -9.37 12.31
CA VAL A 530 3.43 -8.36 11.27
C VAL A 530 4.15 -7.11 11.78
N LEU A 531 5.20 -6.71 11.07
CA LEU A 531 5.99 -5.51 11.34
C LEU A 531 5.61 -4.41 10.37
N PHE A 532 5.13 -3.29 10.92
CA PHE A 532 4.79 -2.08 10.19
C PHE A 532 5.92 -1.06 10.31
N ALA A 533 6.27 -0.44 9.20
CA ALA A 533 7.24 0.65 9.15
C ALA A 533 6.83 1.69 8.11
N GLN A 534 7.06 2.96 8.37
CA GLN A 534 6.98 3.97 7.31
C GLN A 534 8.10 3.74 6.29
N LYS A 535 7.81 3.85 4.99
CA LYS A 535 8.81 3.72 3.92
C LYS A 535 10.03 4.63 4.13
N LYS A 536 9.79 5.86 4.57
CA LYS A 536 10.83 6.85 4.92
C LYS A 536 11.78 6.38 6.03
N THR A 537 11.37 5.47 6.90
CA THR A 537 12.22 4.92 7.98
C THR A 537 13.42 4.20 7.39
N PHE A 538 13.22 3.45 6.31
CA PHE A 538 14.29 2.72 5.62
C PHE A 538 14.97 3.59 4.55
N ALA A 539 14.19 4.41 3.83
CA ALA A 539 14.76 5.30 2.81
C ALA A 539 15.74 6.33 3.40
N ALA A 540 15.65 6.66 4.69
CA ALA A 540 16.59 7.54 5.39
C ALA A 540 18.04 7.04 5.41
N TYR A 541 18.28 5.75 5.14
CA TYR A 541 19.62 5.18 5.05
C TYR A 541 20.21 5.22 3.64
N LEU A 542 19.39 5.55 2.63
CA LEU A 542 19.85 5.60 1.24
C LEU A 542 20.77 6.81 1.02
N PRO A 543 21.85 6.64 0.22
CA PRO A 543 22.62 7.78 -0.24
C PRO A 543 21.78 8.61 -1.23
N ALA A 544 22.24 9.84 -1.52
CA ALA A 544 21.65 10.62 -2.60
C ALA A 544 21.75 9.84 -3.94
N PRO A 545 20.75 9.94 -4.85
CA PRO A 545 20.77 9.23 -6.14
C PRO A 545 21.97 9.57 -7.03
N THR A 546 22.58 10.74 -6.82
CA THR A 546 23.79 11.20 -7.53
C THR A 546 25.09 10.78 -6.85
N SER A 547 25.00 9.99 -5.78
CA SER A 547 26.16 9.59 -5.01
C SER A 547 27.10 8.72 -5.85
N PRO A 548 28.41 9.02 -5.90
CA PRO A 548 29.40 8.14 -6.50
C PRO A 548 29.42 6.74 -5.88
N LEU A 549 28.88 6.60 -4.65
CA LEU A 549 28.71 5.32 -3.96
C LEU A 549 27.91 4.30 -4.77
N LEU A 550 27.01 4.77 -5.63
CA LEU A 550 26.15 3.90 -6.44
C LEU A 550 26.84 3.41 -7.72
N LEU A 551 27.94 4.03 -8.12
CA LEU A 551 28.65 3.70 -9.36
C LEU A 551 29.93 2.89 -9.13
N GLN A 552 30.43 2.87 -7.88
CA GLN A 552 31.69 2.23 -7.53
C GLN A 552 31.49 1.26 -6.38
N ALA A 553 32.04 0.06 -6.49
CA ALA A 553 32.08 -0.88 -5.38
C ALA A 553 33.04 -0.37 -4.31
N PHE A 554 32.55 -0.17 -3.08
CA PHE A 554 33.40 0.19 -1.95
C PHE A 554 33.83 -1.09 -1.22
N PRO A 555 35.12 -1.23 -0.85
CA PRO A 555 35.62 -2.42 -0.17
C PRO A 555 35.16 -2.53 1.30
N ARG A 556 34.40 -1.55 1.81
CA ARG A 556 33.94 -1.55 3.20
C ARG A 556 32.63 -2.32 3.31
N PRO A 557 32.48 -3.19 4.32
CA PRO A 557 31.22 -3.86 4.57
C PRO A 557 30.12 -2.83 4.85
N ALA A 558 28.90 -3.16 4.46
CA ALA A 558 27.75 -2.34 4.76
C ALA A 558 27.59 -2.16 6.29
N PRO A 559 27.25 -0.95 6.77
CA PRO A 559 26.95 -0.72 8.18
C PRO A 559 25.79 -1.59 8.64
N VAL A 560 25.95 -2.20 9.82
CA VAL A 560 24.89 -2.93 10.51
C VAL A 560 24.19 -1.99 11.48
N ILE A 561 22.88 -1.88 11.33
CA ILE A 561 21.97 -1.08 12.14
C ILE A 561 21.27 -2.02 13.10
N LYS A 562 21.51 -1.84 14.39
CA LYS A 562 20.94 -2.71 15.41
C LYS A 562 19.43 -2.49 15.57
N TRP A 563 18.73 -3.57 15.93
CA TRP A 563 17.29 -3.59 16.17
C TRP A 563 16.83 -2.47 17.12
N GLU A 564 17.55 -2.19 18.20
CA GLU A 564 17.12 -1.19 19.21
C GLU A 564 17.04 0.24 18.66
N SER A 565 17.77 0.52 17.57
CA SER A 565 17.72 1.82 16.91
C SER A 565 16.51 2.00 15.99
N ILE A 566 15.94 0.88 15.53
CA ILE A 566 14.80 0.82 14.62
C ILE A 566 13.50 0.57 15.39
N ALA A 567 13.53 -0.23 16.46
CA ALA A 567 12.38 -0.66 17.25
C ALA A 567 11.41 0.49 17.63
N PRO A 568 11.85 1.70 18.02
CA PRO A 568 10.93 2.81 18.28
C PRO A 568 10.14 3.28 17.04
N LYS A 569 10.69 3.14 15.84
CA LYS A 569 10.16 3.68 14.56
C LYS A 569 9.33 2.69 13.75
N VAL A 570 9.28 1.45 14.20
CA VAL A 570 8.51 0.35 13.60
C VAL A 570 7.55 -0.19 14.63
N ARG A 571 6.54 -0.96 14.23
CA ARG A 571 5.58 -1.57 15.14
C ARG A 571 5.40 -3.04 14.80
N LEU A 572 5.69 -3.93 15.75
CA LEU A 572 5.53 -5.37 15.58
C LEU A 572 4.29 -5.82 16.35
N ILE A 573 3.35 -6.49 15.69
CA ILE A 573 2.11 -7.04 16.27
C ILE A 573 2.09 -8.57 16.01
N GLY A 574 1.48 -9.35 16.91
CA GLY A 574 1.45 -10.82 16.88
C GLY A 574 1.33 -11.40 18.30
N PRO A 575 1.34 -12.74 18.47
CA PRO A 575 1.60 -13.79 17.47
C PRO A 575 0.37 -14.27 16.69
N ASP A 576 -0.82 -13.75 16.97
CA ASP A 576 -2.06 -14.28 16.44
C ASP A 576 -2.63 -13.39 15.32
N GLU A 577 -1.76 -12.72 14.56
CA GLU A 577 -2.19 -11.91 13.42
C GLU A 577 -2.66 -12.82 12.27
N PRO A 578 -3.80 -12.54 11.63
CA PRO A 578 -4.28 -13.29 10.47
C PRO A 578 -3.21 -13.38 9.39
N GLU A 579 -3.01 -14.58 8.83
CA GLU A 579 -2.17 -14.75 7.64
C GLU A 579 -2.95 -14.24 6.42
N PRO A 580 -2.42 -13.32 5.62
CA PRO A 580 -3.09 -12.90 4.40
C PRO A 580 -3.06 -14.06 3.40
N SER A 581 -4.23 -14.45 2.94
CA SER A 581 -4.42 -15.43 1.88
C SER A 581 -4.11 -14.86 0.49
N TRP A 582 -4.13 -13.53 0.34
CA TRP A 582 -4.12 -12.80 -0.94
C TRP A 582 -3.11 -11.66 -1.02
N VAL A 583 -3.02 -11.08 -2.22
CA VAL A 583 -2.21 -9.90 -2.53
C VAL A 583 -3.00 -8.59 -2.38
N CYS A 584 -2.30 -7.48 -2.11
CA CYS A 584 -2.83 -6.10 -2.02
C CYS A 584 -3.74 -5.81 -0.82
N TYR A 585 -3.40 -6.38 0.33
CA TYR A 585 -3.91 -5.98 1.65
C TYR A 585 -3.26 -4.68 2.18
N VAL A 586 -2.43 -4.01 1.38
CA VAL A 586 -1.78 -2.73 1.68
C VAL A 586 -1.98 -1.78 0.52
N TYR A 587 -2.27 -0.51 0.80
CA TYR A 587 -2.27 0.54 -0.23
C TYR A 587 -1.89 1.90 0.37
N GLY A 588 -0.78 2.47 -0.11
CA GLY A 588 -0.22 3.69 0.44
C GLY A 588 0.13 3.55 1.91
N SER A 589 -0.58 4.27 2.79
CA SER A 589 -0.38 4.25 4.25
C SER A 589 -1.42 3.39 4.99
N ARG A 590 -2.22 2.59 4.28
CA ARG A 590 -3.28 1.76 4.85
C ARG A 590 -3.00 0.27 4.72
N TYR A 591 -3.51 -0.48 5.67
CA TYR A 591 -3.44 -1.94 5.74
C TYR A 591 -4.82 -2.48 6.15
N VAL A 592 -5.28 -3.58 5.53
CA VAL A 592 -6.56 -4.22 5.87
C VAL A 592 -6.34 -5.66 6.28
N SER A 593 -7.09 -6.14 7.28
CA SER A 593 -7.03 -7.53 7.72
C SER A 593 -8.39 -8.01 8.24
N PRO A 594 -8.84 -9.22 7.86
CA PRO A 594 -10.02 -9.86 8.44
C PRO A 594 -9.66 -10.57 9.75
N TYR A 595 -10.47 -10.37 10.80
CA TYR A 595 -10.36 -11.05 12.09
C TYR A 595 -11.63 -11.87 12.32
N PRO A 596 -11.64 -13.18 12.00
CA PRO A 596 -12.82 -14.03 12.21
C PRO A 596 -13.12 -14.16 13.71
N HIS A 597 -14.40 -14.23 14.10
CA HIS A 597 -14.78 -14.49 15.48
C HIS A 597 -14.95 -16.01 15.72
N GLU A 598 -14.46 -16.53 16.84
CA GLU A 598 -14.52 -17.98 17.11
C GLU A 598 -15.91 -18.45 17.55
N PHE A 599 -16.70 -17.53 18.13
CA PHE A 599 -17.98 -17.84 18.79
C PHE A 599 -19.20 -17.40 17.97
N ASP A 600 -18.97 -16.65 16.91
CA ASP A 600 -19.99 -16.09 16.05
C ASP A 600 -19.48 -16.24 14.61
N THR A 601 -20.34 -16.65 13.68
CA THR A 601 -19.99 -16.83 12.25
C THR A 601 -19.86 -15.48 11.56
N SER A 602 -19.08 -14.57 12.16
CA SER A 602 -18.88 -13.21 11.72
C SER A 602 -17.40 -12.87 11.71
N THR A 603 -17.05 -11.89 10.89
CA THR A 603 -15.66 -11.44 10.72
C THR A 603 -15.58 -9.93 10.92
N SER A 604 -14.64 -9.50 11.76
CA SER A 604 -14.30 -8.08 11.90
C SER A 604 -13.25 -7.71 10.87
N ILE A 605 -13.60 -6.89 9.88
CA ILE A 605 -12.64 -6.33 8.93
C ILE A 605 -12.06 -5.07 9.55
N ARG A 606 -10.74 -5.03 9.74
CA ARG A 606 -10.04 -3.90 10.34
C ARG A 606 -9.20 -3.16 9.31
N LEU A 607 -9.43 -1.86 9.20
CA LEU A 607 -8.67 -0.95 8.35
C LEU A 607 -7.74 -0.11 9.21
N TYR A 608 -6.44 -0.33 9.06
CA TYR A 608 -5.39 0.41 9.72
C TYR A 608 -4.94 1.59 8.87
N ASP A 609 -4.68 2.74 9.50
CA ASP A 609 -4.16 3.94 8.87
C ASP A 609 -2.94 4.47 9.63
N PHE A 610 -1.80 4.42 8.96
CA PHE A 610 -0.51 4.84 9.49
C PHE A 610 -0.08 6.22 8.97
N ASP A 611 -0.92 6.96 8.23
CA ASP A 611 -0.50 8.25 7.69
C ASP A 611 -0.12 9.24 8.82
N PRO A 612 1.15 9.72 8.86
CA PRO A 612 1.62 10.51 9.99
C PRO A 612 0.86 11.82 10.21
N LEU A 613 0.22 12.37 9.17
CA LEU A 613 -0.50 13.63 9.24
C LEU A 613 -1.94 13.40 9.69
N ARG A 614 -2.61 12.37 9.17
CA ARG A 614 -3.94 11.97 9.66
C ARG A 614 -3.90 11.56 11.13
N VAL A 615 -2.93 10.73 11.51
CA VAL A 615 -2.72 10.33 12.92
C VAL A 615 -2.42 11.55 13.81
N ARG A 616 -1.57 12.48 13.34
CA ARG A 616 -1.28 13.71 14.11
C ARG A 616 -2.50 14.61 14.25
N ARG A 617 -3.35 14.71 13.22
CA ARG A 617 -4.60 15.46 13.28
C ARG A 617 -5.50 14.87 14.35
N GLU A 618 -5.65 13.55 14.38
CA GLU A 618 -6.45 12.86 15.38
C GLU A 618 -5.92 13.05 16.81
N LEU A 619 -4.60 12.90 17.00
CA LEU A 619 -3.93 13.21 18.27
C LEU A 619 -4.25 14.61 18.77
N TYR A 620 -4.19 15.59 17.88
CA TYR A 620 -4.46 16.98 18.22
C TYR A 620 -5.94 17.21 18.58
N MET A 621 -6.86 16.60 17.83
CA MET A 621 -8.30 16.70 18.10
C MET A 621 -8.64 16.12 19.48
N ARG A 622 -8.10 14.94 19.81
CA ARG A 622 -8.34 14.29 21.11
C ARG A 622 -7.74 15.05 22.27
N LYS A 623 -6.53 15.60 22.10
CA LYS A 623 -5.90 16.45 23.12
C LYS A 623 -6.71 17.70 23.43
N ASN A 624 -7.29 18.35 22.41
CA ASN A 624 -8.11 19.54 22.61
C ASN A 624 -9.43 19.26 23.32
N ILE A 625 -9.90 18.01 23.30
CA ILE A 625 -11.13 17.56 23.98
C ILE A 625 -10.81 17.10 25.43
N GLY A 626 -9.55 17.13 25.87
CA GLY A 626 -9.15 16.73 27.24
C GLY A 626 -9.01 15.21 27.44
N PHE A 627 -8.85 14.46 26.34
CA PHE A 627 -8.83 13.00 26.37
C PHE A 627 -7.51 12.41 26.89
N VAL A 628 -7.62 11.39 27.77
CA VAL A 628 -6.51 10.53 28.21
C VAL A 628 -6.78 9.15 27.61
N GLY A 629 -5.95 8.71 26.65
CA GLY A 629 -6.13 7.42 25.98
C GLY A 629 -5.98 6.24 26.94
N HIS A 630 -6.85 5.24 26.81
CA HIS A 630 -6.69 3.95 27.47
C HIS A 630 -7.24 2.79 26.61
N GLU A 631 -6.74 1.61 26.95
CA GLU A 631 -6.74 0.29 26.33
C GLU A 631 -7.99 -0.12 25.50
N PRO A 632 -7.82 -0.74 24.31
CA PRO A 632 -8.92 -1.29 23.52
C PRO A 632 -9.53 -2.53 24.18
N GLN A 633 -10.86 -2.59 24.29
CA GLN A 633 -11.58 -3.82 24.66
C GLN A 633 -11.84 -4.65 23.39
N SER A 634 -11.08 -5.74 23.21
CA SER A 634 -11.35 -6.74 22.16
C SER A 634 -12.44 -7.73 22.61
N PRO A 635 -13.36 -8.15 21.73
CA PRO A 635 -14.40 -9.15 22.02
C PRO A 635 -13.86 -10.57 22.32
N ARG A 636 -12.58 -10.84 22.03
CA ARG A 636 -11.94 -12.11 22.38
C ARG A 636 -11.45 -12.08 23.82
N GLY A 637 -12.20 -12.75 24.70
CA GLY A 637 -11.95 -12.91 26.14
C GLY A 637 -10.65 -13.62 26.57
N ILE A 638 -9.60 -13.61 25.74
CA ILE A 638 -8.25 -14.12 26.07
C ILE A 638 -7.17 -13.01 25.98
N VAL A 639 -7.51 -11.79 25.57
CA VAL A 639 -6.65 -10.60 25.75
C VAL A 639 -6.84 -9.97 27.14
N LYS A 640 -7.23 -10.77 28.16
CA LYS A 640 -7.46 -10.28 29.53
C LYS A 640 -6.31 -10.56 30.51
N ARG A 641 -5.19 -11.08 30.03
CA ARG A 641 -3.93 -11.15 30.78
C ARG A 641 -2.81 -11.11 29.76
N LEU A 642 -2.04 -10.03 29.77
CA LEU A 642 -0.59 -9.98 29.49
C LEU A 642 -0.12 -8.67 28.84
N MET A 643 -0.95 -7.64 28.69
CA MET A 643 -0.46 -6.26 28.49
C MET A 643 -0.32 -5.55 29.85
N PHE A 644 0.73 -4.74 30.00
CA PHE A 644 1.18 -3.99 31.18
C PHE A 644 2.25 -4.63 32.09
N GLY A 645 3.42 -4.01 32.02
CA GLY A 645 4.28 -3.74 33.17
C GLY A 645 4.72 -2.28 33.08
N LEU A 646 3.98 -1.36 33.72
CA LEU A 646 4.49 -0.07 34.18
C LEU A 646 3.89 0.25 35.56
N SER A 647 4.79 0.59 36.46
CA SER A 647 4.56 1.06 37.83
C SER A 647 3.61 2.26 37.84
N THR A 648 2.53 2.15 38.60
CA THR A 648 1.76 3.31 39.03
C THR A 648 2.51 4.00 40.16
N SER A 649 3.02 5.21 39.92
CA SER A 649 3.29 6.13 41.03
C SER A 649 1.94 6.57 41.59
N SER A 650 1.62 6.07 42.78
CA SER A 650 0.42 6.44 43.54
C SER A 650 0.45 7.92 43.93
N SER A 651 -0.31 8.76 43.23
CA SER A 651 -0.73 10.06 43.77
C SER A 651 -2.07 9.89 44.48
N ASN A 652 -2.01 9.68 45.79
CA ASN A 652 -3.18 9.80 46.67
C ASN A 652 -3.54 11.29 46.81
N SER A 653 -4.68 11.69 46.27
CA SER A 653 -5.42 12.87 46.75
C SER A 653 -6.87 12.45 47.08
N PRO A 654 -7.44 12.89 48.21
CA PRO A 654 -8.75 12.41 48.66
C PRO A 654 -9.88 12.98 47.79
N LYS A 655 -10.80 12.11 47.37
CA LYS A 655 -12.02 12.48 46.64
C LYS A 655 -13.01 13.17 47.58
N SER A 656 -13.46 14.37 47.22
CA SER A 656 -14.66 15.00 47.76
C SER A 656 -15.92 14.38 47.14
N PRO A 657 -16.99 14.10 47.91
CA PRO A 657 -18.21 13.47 47.39
C PRO A 657 -19.11 14.53 46.73
N GLY A 658 -19.24 14.49 45.41
CA GLY A 658 -20.15 15.39 44.71
C GLY A 658 -19.93 15.59 43.21
N CYS A 659 -19.19 14.72 42.51
CA CYS A 659 -19.06 14.82 41.06
C CYS A 659 -19.87 13.70 40.39
N LEU A 660 -20.82 14.10 39.55
CA LEU A 660 -21.57 13.23 38.65
C LEU A 660 -20.59 12.32 37.90
N VAL A 661 -20.93 11.04 37.80
CA VAL A 661 -20.24 10.09 36.92
C VAL A 661 -20.54 10.56 35.50
N GLU A 662 -19.66 11.35 34.90
CA GLU A 662 -19.65 11.50 33.45
C GLU A 662 -19.28 10.13 32.87
N ASP A 663 -20.19 9.56 32.08
CA ASP A 663 -19.94 8.36 31.29
C ASP A 663 -18.68 8.57 30.45
N THR A 664 -17.56 8.02 30.90
CA THR A 664 -16.31 7.97 30.14
C THR A 664 -16.51 7.10 28.91
N LYS A 665 -16.86 7.73 27.77
CA LYS A 665 -16.95 7.08 26.45
C LYS A 665 -15.59 6.51 26.07
N TYR A 666 -15.53 5.23 25.69
CA TYR A 666 -14.29 4.57 25.31
C TYR A 666 -13.81 5.04 23.92
N ASP A 667 -12.51 4.90 23.64
CA ASP A 667 -11.96 5.23 22.32
C ASP A 667 -12.55 4.31 21.24
N GLY A 668 -13.01 4.87 20.12
CA GLY A 668 -13.75 4.14 19.08
C GLY A 668 -15.26 4.00 19.30
N GLU A 669 -15.79 4.14 20.53
CA GLU A 669 -17.25 4.07 20.75
C GLU A 669 -17.99 5.33 20.29
N LYS A 670 -17.29 6.46 20.19
CA LYS A 670 -17.92 7.74 19.84
C LYS A 670 -18.00 7.97 18.33
N ASP A 671 -16.99 7.55 17.59
CA ASP A 671 -16.80 7.86 16.17
C ASP A 671 -16.30 6.67 15.34
N GLY A 672 -16.19 5.46 15.91
CA GLY A 672 -15.73 4.26 15.21
C GLY A 672 -14.23 4.20 14.95
N ILE A 673 -13.44 5.17 15.47
CA ILE A 673 -12.00 5.28 15.21
C ILE A 673 -11.21 5.05 16.50
N THR A 674 -10.33 4.05 16.51
CA THR A 674 -9.41 3.80 17.62
C THR A 674 -8.01 4.34 17.30
N LEU A 675 -7.38 5.07 18.22
CA LEU A 675 -6.01 5.60 18.07
C LEU A 675 -5.08 4.90 19.04
N ILE A 676 -3.98 4.37 18.52
CA ILE A 676 -2.97 3.69 19.31
C ILE A 676 -1.70 4.54 19.35
N THR A 677 -1.37 5.04 20.54
CA THR A 677 -0.14 5.80 20.82
C THR A 677 0.89 5.01 21.59
N GLU A 678 0.44 4.05 22.39
CA GLU A 678 1.31 3.29 23.27
C GLU A 678 2.24 2.36 22.49
N GLU A 679 3.40 2.05 23.10
CA GLU A 679 4.32 1.05 22.56
C GLU A 679 3.65 -0.33 22.54
N THR A 680 3.87 -1.10 21.47
CA THR A 680 3.57 -2.52 21.48
C THR A 680 4.64 -3.24 22.30
N VAL A 681 4.22 -4.01 23.31
CA VAL A 681 5.09 -4.82 24.16
C VAL A 681 4.76 -6.29 23.94
N LEU A 682 5.62 -7.01 23.21
CA LEU A 682 5.51 -8.45 23.01
C LEU A 682 6.35 -9.15 24.06
N LYS A 683 5.71 -9.96 24.90
CA LYS A 683 6.41 -10.71 25.95
C LYS A 683 7.25 -11.82 25.34
N LYS A 684 8.34 -12.16 26.04
CA LYS A 684 9.12 -13.35 25.76
C LYS A 684 8.22 -14.59 25.86
N LYS A 685 7.88 -15.17 24.71
CA LYS A 685 7.11 -16.39 24.54
C LYS A 685 7.54 -17.02 23.23
N SER A 686 7.88 -18.30 23.25
CA SER A 686 8.30 -19.04 22.05
C SER A 686 7.29 -18.80 20.90
N PRO A 687 7.77 -18.47 19.69
CA PRO A 687 9.16 -18.53 19.22
C PRO A 687 9.99 -17.27 19.49
N LEU A 688 9.48 -16.26 20.20
CA LEU A 688 10.21 -15.02 20.47
C LEU A 688 11.19 -15.18 21.65
N LEU A 689 12.49 -14.92 21.42
CA LEU A 689 13.55 -15.16 22.43
C LEU A 689 13.64 -14.11 23.53
N SER A 690 13.13 -12.90 23.29
CA SER A 690 13.20 -11.77 24.21
C SER A 690 11.89 -10.98 24.24
N GLU A 691 11.69 -10.18 25.30
CA GLU A 691 10.63 -9.17 25.30
C GLU A 691 11.00 -8.06 24.31
N ILE A 692 10.05 -7.68 23.45
CA ILE A 692 10.24 -6.68 22.42
C ILE A 692 9.30 -5.51 22.64
N ARG A 693 9.84 -4.30 22.55
CA ARG A 693 9.10 -3.03 22.64
C ARG A 693 9.25 -2.25 21.36
N THR A 694 8.13 -1.90 20.72
CA THR A 694 8.11 -1.21 19.42
C THR A 694 7.02 -0.13 19.36
N GLY A 695 7.07 0.74 18.36
CA GLY A 695 5.94 1.59 17.98
C GLY A 695 5.88 2.97 18.63
N ARG A 696 6.85 3.33 19.48
CA ARG A 696 6.91 4.62 20.20
C ARG A 696 6.76 5.85 19.30
N GLU A 697 7.35 5.78 18.11
CA GLU A 697 7.38 6.85 17.10
C GLU A 697 6.48 6.52 15.90
N LEU A 698 5.68 5.44 15.99
CA LEU A 698 4.73 4.99 14.98
C LEU A 698 3.34 4.77 15.59
N PRO A 699 2.66 5.85 16.01
CA PRO A 699 1.23 5.78 16.33
C PRO A 699 0.42 5.53 15.07
N PHE A 700 -0.77 4.95 15.22
CA PHE A 700 -1.66 4.65 14.11
C PHE A 700 -3.12 4.71 14.56
N MET A 701 -4.03 4.75 13.60
CA MET A 701 -5.47 4.61 13.84
C MET A 701 -5.97 3.35 13.18
N PHE A 702 -7.09 2.82 13.66
CA PHE A 702 -7.85 1.84 12.90
C PHE A 702 -9.35 2.04 13.08
N SER A 703 -10.10 1.64 12.06
CA SER A 703 -11.55 1.47 12.11
C SER A 703 -11.87 0.00 11.86
N GLU A 704 -13.01 -0.46 12.36
CA GLU A 704 -13.43 -1.86 12.25
C GLU A 704 -14.89 -1.92 11.81
N LYS A 705 -15.18 -2.80 10.84
CA LYS A 705 -16.53 -3.11 10.38
C LYS A 705 -16.78 -4.60 10.58
N LYS A 706 -17.86 -4.93 11.27
CA LYS A 706 -18.31 -6.32 11.42
C LYS A 706 -19.12 -6.73 10.20
N VAL A 707 -18.83 -7.90 9.65
CA VAL A 707 -19.54 -8.50 8.51
C VAL A 707 -20.02 -9.89 8.94
N GLU A 708 -21.22 -10.27 8.48
CA GLU A 708 -21.73 -11.64 8.66
C GLU A 708 -20.98 -12.58 7.72
N GLY A 709 -20.66 -13.79 8.15
CA GLY A 709 -19.86 -14.73 7.37
C GLY A 709 -18.39 -14.83 7.78
N LEU A 710 -17.73 -15.85 7.24
CA LEU A 710 -16.32 -16.13 7.44
C LEU A 710 -15.50 -15.56 6.28
N VAL A 711 -15.16 -14.28 6.39
CA VAL A 711 -14.31 -13.62 5.42
C VAL A 711 -12.88 -14.12 5.59
N GLN A 712 -12.40 -14.87 4.60
CA GLN A 712 -11.02 -15.34 4.57
C GLN A 712 -10.06 -14.28 4.04
N THR A 713 -10.56 -13.41 3.16
CA THR A 713 -9.72 -12.58 2.32
C THR A 713 -10.31 -11.18 2.16
N VAL A 714 -9.45 -10.16 2.31
CA VAL A 714 -9.79 -8.78 1.98
C VAL A 714 -8.61 -8.13 1.25
N VAL A 715 -8.90 -7.37 0.20
CA VAL A 715 -7.91 -6.56 -0.54
C VAL A 715 -8.39 -5.12 -0.64
N LEU A 716 -7.47 -4.17 -0.84
CA LEU A 716 -7.82 -2.76 -1.01
C LEU A 716 -7.01 -2.08 -2.12
N ASP A 717 -7.56 -1.01 -2.67
CA ASP A 717 -6.83 -0.05 -3.51
C ASP A 717 -7.11 1.40 -3.07
N SER A 718 -6.89 2.38 -3.96
CA SER A 718 -7.15 3.80 -3.67
C SER A 718 -8.62 4.16 -3.46
N GLU A 719 -9.54 3.32 -3.90
CA GLU A 719 -10.97 3.60 -4.11
C GLU A 719 -11.86 2.53 -3.51
N ARG A 720 -11.36 1.30 -3.37
CA ARG A 720 -12.17 0.13 -3.09
C ARG A 720 -11.59 -0.69 -1.96
N LEU A 721 -12.48 -1.39 -1.28
CA LEU A 721 -12.18 -2.56 -0.47
C LEU A 721 -12.99 -3.70 -1.05
N ILE A 722 -12.34 -4.84 -1.29
CA ILE A 722 -12.98 -6.01 -1.85
C ILE A 722 -12.89 -7.13 -0.82
N ILE A 723 -14.05 -7.70 -0.51
CA ILE A 723 -14.22 -8.80 0.43
C ILE A 723 -14.52 -10.04 -0.40
N PHE A 724 -13.76 -11.11 -0.19
CA PHE A 724 -14.08 -12.41 -0.76
C PHE A 724 -14.72 -13.27 0.32
N ASP A 725 -15.93 -13.73 0.04
CA ASP A 725 -16.73 -14.56 0.93
C ASP A 725 -17.24 -15.81 0.21
N TYR A 726 -17.77 -16.75 0.97
CA TYR A 726 -18.32 -18.01 0.47
C TYR A 726 -19.78 -18.17 0.90
N GLU A 727 -20.68 -18.23 -0.07
CA GLU A 727 -22.08 -18.60 0.14
C GLU A 727 -22.31 -20.04 -0.36
N GLY A 728 -22.28 -21.01 0.57
CA GLY A 728 -22.36 -22.42 0.22
C GLY A 728 -21.08 -22.89 -0.49
N ASP A 729 -21.21 -23.32 -1.75
CA ASP A 729 -20.08 -23.73 -2.61
C ASP A 729 -19.66 -22.61 -3.59
N GLU A 730 -20.34 -21.45 -3.58
CA GLU A 730 -20.07 -20.33 -4.48
C GLU A 730 -19.20 -19.27 -3.80
N GLU A 731 -18.17 -18.80 -4.50
CA GLU A 731 -17.32 -17.69 -4.06
C GLU A 731 -17.89 -16.36 -4.57
N ILE A 732 -18.08 -15.41 -3.67
CA ILE A 732 -18.67 -14.09 -3.94
C ILE A 732 -17.67 -13.00 -3.61
N MET A 733 -17.66 -11.95 -4.44
CA MET A 733 -16.92 -10.72 -4.23
C MET A 733 -17.86 -9.59 -3.83
N GLU A 734 -17.75 -9.06 -2.61
CA GLU A 734 -18.39 -7.79 -2.22
C GLU A 734 -17.38 -6.65 -2.47
N ILE A 735 -17.75 -5.69 -3.32
CA ILE A 735 -16.98 -4.51 -3.68
C ILE A 735 -17.57 -3.33 -2.91
N MET A 736 -16.76 -2.69 -2.07
CA MET A 736 -17.10 -1.46 -1.36
C MET A 736 -16.34 -0.29 -1.99
N ASP A 737 -17.03 0.60 -2.71
CA ASP A 737 -16.46 1.82 -3.29
C ASP A 737 -16.50 2.98 -2.27
N PHE A 738 -15.41 3.73 -2.15
CA PHE A 738 -15.21 4.81 -1.16
C PHE A 738 -14.99 6.20 -1.78
#